data_AF-A0A4Y7R9V7-F1
#
_entry.id   AF-A0A4Y7R9V7-F1
#
_cell.length_a   1.000
_cell.length_b   1.000
_cell.length_c   1.000
_cell.angle_alpha   90.00
_cell.angle_beta   90.00
_cell.angle_gamma   90.00
#
_symmetry.space_group_name_H-M   'P 1'
#
loop_
_entity.id
_entity.type
_entity.pdbx_description
1 polymer ?
#
loop_
_entity_poly.entity_id
_entity_poly.type
_entity_poly.pdbx_seq_one_letter_code
_entity_poly.pdbx_strand_id
1 'polypeptide(L)'
;MLSFISSLFAQKPIIFELSYSNNTAMFTLRAGIKGKPYPIGEALSRFSRLHFPISVKDVNGAMQIKPQDVEAVRAWLFHLTKAVGEKHAIYRCDALSEAIKQVDIPSSFILSFSEREGGVFCAPPEGVTVLAENGWFLSGDTMWHVAVGDAVSQSLHDPVVGHQLVELLSKGVPALINSGIRVECPYSYDRAPYLWISIKDVTKDHVALQREMHTGELRPVYGAQDYVWDGNTLRPKQYDALVERIFAQGDSVVLTGDDIPKLVMAAFSTWKSFLKGEIQRLLELHTVYENGELLLNAYSEQHNGIGKAYARAEVWAGGKRFSAAQLSRAILPDNKFVQTDDGWFSIELLEKLGLGRMGRLADGCSIEKPFTLSAEELLSCGGDRLSGPWKRMITDSLIREQSGKTRAYSHLRFLAEWGLSGGLNGSGVKHINALLELIHELSSKSPQLRLLIVGKKQRLDEIYTGLQPLSPLWLDGSKKDSSAPVQSSLIIIATTNSITKNEVPPSLKFDILVLIEPDIMTKSNSTKIFASLEKLKARIRIALYADMEYMKRYQTQLVQHELLGITRWSVTDCLIINPFKPLPHLPKPYVFKQVALKTQQTFAEIQLQGEPAPNKGVPIPQRTELTTNIGFRPQINISFRTGEQYFVEQAQNFSTKTVKQARFTPFMTYWPTYESMTSTQSQWYFYWRARVRCGEYPNTDLSYIFLYVYELINLVGCESPLEGYQKLMNVWRAYRALFPKLDRYLAAWVNDFILAHDLEVPADEISNMCGCPVGQNTLDNLLLMKFGERPLRIDLPLLSQAANYDITRSKFYQSVHASLCDEYIPKAVALVDAFLEKKQGRRIVEMFNPGYVQRERYLFQSALYAGEPRTIKINAIPLSTHSPLRDFLAQVIRHTENKLREIKDFSSKLRGIDLEEDLCKLIDAYMEREFFKKREVQEKITIDANKLARAAAEAEETQRMLMIENTEEQMDAHAPDLIKAMPEDTMVTSIPVRPDDTPDGLLTDLAVVAELLSQLDESECLLINTLSKHGWEMTSSALQAIMPSCMTEEVVDQINEKALRILGSLLIVQESQLHLIDEDYRDELEFLRTYPAQEAQVHAVWNADGLDAEWRELCQKLSPCQLDTLYAMVRGASRQDLQSIAEKAETMVEPVLDSINEAAIETVGDLLIEDGAVLEEYFEPVKRLFSVEDE
;
A
#
# COMPACT_ATOMS: atom_id res chain seq x y z
N MET A 1 42.69 79.06 43.80
CA MET A 1 41.64 79.99 43.37
C MET A 1 42.14 81.17 42.50
N LEU A 2 43.45 81.48 42.45
CA LEU A 2 43.97 82.66 41.70
C LEU A 2 44.54 82.39 40.30
N SER A 3 44.86 81.15 39.91
CA SER A 3 45.35 80.81 38.56
C SER A 3 44.25 80.60 37.51
N PHE A 4 43.03 80.27 37.93
CA PHE A 4 41.88 80.13 37.02
C PHE A 4 41.22 81.48 36.68
N ILE A 5 41.63 82.55 37.38
CA ILE A 5 41.10 83.90 37.20
C ILE A 5 42.01 84.72 36.26
N SER A 6 43.26 84.32 35.99
CA SER A 6 44.16 85.11 35.12
C SER A 6 44.09 84.80 33.63
N SER A 7 43.59 83.64 33.20
CA SER A 7 43.50 83.27 31.77
C SER A 7 42.24 83.78 31.04
N LEU A 8 41.24 84.26 31.78
CA LEU A 8 39.98 84.78 31.24
C LEU A 8 40.04 86.25 30.78
N PHE A 9 40.99 87.05 31.29
CA PHE A 9 40.98 88.51 31.17
C PHE A 9 41.72 89.08 29.94
N ALA A 10 42.06 88.24 28.96
CA ALA A 10 42.75 88.64 27.72
C ALA A 10 42.02 88.25 26.43
N GLN A 11 40.74 87.86 26.50
CA GLN A 11 39.96 87.46 25.32
C GLN A 11 38.71 88.34 25.14
N LYS A 12 38.31 88.50 23.87
CA LYS A 12 37.24 89.42 23.44
C LYS A 12 35.86 88.77 23.63
N PRO A 13 34.79 89.56 23.81
CA PRO A 13 33.48 89.02 24.12
C PRO A 13 32.96 88.12 23.00
N ILE A 14 32.32 87.01 23.39
CA ILE A 14 31.57 86.15 22.49
C ILE A 14 30.16 86.72 22.35
N ILE A 15 29.72 86.93 21.11
CA ILE A 15 28.37 87.34 20.79
C ILE A 15 27.54 86.08 20.59
N PHE A 16 26.46 85.93 21.35
CA PHE A 16 25.43 84.92 21.13
C PHE A 16 24.21 85.58 20.49
N GLU A 17 23.76 85.06 19.35
CA GLU A 17 22.68 85.63 18.55
C GLU A 17 21.56 84.59 18.40
N LEU A 18 20.41 84.86 19.02
CA LEU A 18 19.18 84.08 18.87
C LEU A 18 18.33 84.71 17.77
N SER A 19 17.98 83.93 16.75
CA SER A 19 17.23 84.41 15.58
C SER A 19 16.24 83.39 15.05
N TYR A 20 15.12 83.87 14.52
CA TYR A 20 14.10 83.10 13.83
C TYR A 20 14.26 83.22 12.31
N SER A 21 14.14 82.10 11.60
CA SER A 21 14.22 82.04 10.15
C SER A 21 12.84 81.77 9.54
N ASN A 22 12.22 82.80 8.96
CA ASN A 22 10.92 82.69 8.28
C ASN A 22 10.90 81.60 7.19
N ASN A 23 12.02 81.42 6.46
CA ASN A 23 12.12 80.43 5.38
C ASN A 23 12.17 78.98 5.86
N THR A 24 12.54 78.75 7.13
CA THR A 24 12.74 77.40 7.68
C THR A 24 11.91 77.15 8.95
N ALA A 25 11.07 78.11 9.34
CA ALA A 25 10.24 78.11 10.54
C ALA A 25 10.91 77.58 11.82
N MET A 26 12.17 77.96 12.04
CA MET A 26 13.03 77.47 13.15
C MET A 26 13.73 78.61 13.87
N PHE A 27 13.93 78.44 15.18
CA PHE A 27 14.83 79.26 16.00
C PHE A 27 16.24 78.68 15.97
N THR A 28 17.24 79.56 15.79
CA THR A 28 18.65 79.17 15.83
C THR A 28 19.45 80.10 16.72
N LEU A 29 20.28 79.52 17.57
CA LEU A 29 21.28 80.20 18.37
C LEU A 29 22.65 80.04 17.71
N ARG A 30 23.33 81.16 17.46
CA ARG A 30 24.68 81.21 16.87
C ARG A 30 25.65 81.90 17.81
N ALA A 31 26.92 81.55 17.72
CA ALA A 31 28.00 82.22 18.44
C ALA A 31 29.02 82.85 17.47
N GLY A 32 29.64 83.96 17.86
CA GLY A 32 30.62 84.64 17.03
C GLY A 32 31.58 85.57 17.79
N ILE A 33 32.75 85.81 17.21
CA ILE A 33 33.79 86.71 17.73
C ILE A 33 34.23 87.65 16.61
N LYS A 34 34.18 88.97 16.84
CA LYS A 34 34.43 90.01 15.82
C LYS A 34 33.60 89.85 14.53
N GLY A 35 32.36 89.38 14.62
CA GLY A 35 31.50 89.17 13.44
C GLY A 35 31.92 88.00 12.53
N LYS A 36 32.82 87.12 12.99
CA LYS A 36 33.04 85.80 12.40
C LYS A 36 32.33 84.72 13.24
N PRO A 37 31.75 83.68 12.62
CA PRO A 37 31.12 82.59 13.35
C PRO A 37 32.16 81.85 14.21
N TYR A 38 31.72 81.35 15.36
CA TYR A 38 32.52 80.59 16.31
C TYR A 38 31.71 79.35 16.76
N PRO A 39 32.30 78.14 16.85
CA PRO A 39 31.55 76.93 17.18
C PRO A 39 30.80 77.06 18.51
N ILE A 40 29.50 76.76 18.51
CA ILE A 40 28.66 77.04 19.68
C ILE A 40 28.95 76.08 20.84
N GLY A 41 29.34 74.83 20.56
CA GLY A 41 29.87 73.92 21.58
C GLY A 41 31.09 74.47 22.34
N GLU A 42 32.04 75.10 21.64
CA GLU A 42 33.20 75.78 22.27
C GLU A 42 32.81 77.08 22.97
N ALA A 43 31.81 77.79 22.45
CA ALA A 43 31.30 79.00 23.08
C ALA A 43 30.69 78.69 24.46
N LEU A 44 29.87 77.64 24.54
CA LEU A 44 29.20 77.23 25.78
C LEU A 44 30.17 76.61 26.80
N SER A 45 31.18 75.84 26.36
CA SER A 45 32.13 75.18 27.27
C SER A 45 32.97 76.17 28.09
N ARG A 46 33.27 77.35 27.53
CA ARG A 46 33.92 78.48 28.24
C ARG A 46 33.13 78.99 29.44
N PHE A 47 31.81 78.81 29.42
CA PHE A 47 30.90 79.23 30.48
C PHE A 47 30.31 78.05 31.28
N SER A 48 30.92 76.85 31.19
CA SER A 48 30.49 75.58 31.80
C SER A 48 30.09 75.59 33.30
N ARG A 49 30.39 76.65 34.06
CA ARG A 49 29.88 76.84 35.44
C ARG A 49 28.41 77.32 35.48
N LEU A 50 27.93 77.92 34.41
CA LEU A 50 26.53 78.30 34.19
C LEU A 50 25.90 77.20 33.33
N HIS A 51 25.15 76.31 33.97
CA HIS A 51 24.46 75.20 33.29
C HIS A 51 23.55 75.76 32.19
N PHE A 52 23.77 75.34 30.94
CA PHE A 52 22.89 75.67 29.82
C PHE A 52 21.60 74.85 29.96
N PRO A 53 20.40 75.44 29.73
CA PRO A 53 19.14 74.82 30.18
C PRO A 53 18.71 73.59 29.36
N ILE A 54 19.33 73.34 28.21
CA ILE A 54 18.94 72.27 27.28
C ILE A 54 20.13 71.46 26.77
N SER A 55 19.87 70.21 26.36
CA SER A 55 20.87 69.32 25.75
C SER A 55 20.57 69.10 24.27
N VAL A 56 21.25 69.84 23.39
CA VAL A 56 21.07 69.77 21.92
C VAL A 56 22.43 69.62 21.21
N LYS A 57 22.46 68.95 20.07
CA LYS A 57 23.67 68.79 19.23
C LYS A 57 23.91 70.05 18.39
N ASP A 58 25.17 70.47 18.28
CA ASP A 58 25.63 71.53 17.37
C ASP A 58 25.51 71.04 15.91
N VAL A 59 24.85 71.82 15.05
CA VAL A 59 24.70 71.54 13.62
C VAL A 59 25.34 72.68 12.83
N ASN A 60 26.53 72.42 12.29
CA ASN A 60 27.29 73.37 11.44
C ASN A 60 27.54 74.75 12.10
N GLY A 61 27.76 74.81 13.42
CA GLY A 61 28.08 76.04 14.14
C GLY A 61 26.84 76.85 14.57
N ALA A 62 25.65 76.28 14.43
CA ALA A 62 24.40 76.80 14.96
C ALA A 62 23.68 75.71 15.77
N MET A 63 23.07 76.10 16.88
CA MET A 63 22.20 75.22 17.66
C MET A 63 20.75 75.53 17.31
N GLN A 64 20.00 74.54 16.83
CA GLN A 64 18.56 74.66 16.66
C GLN A 64 17.91 74.65 18.04
N ILE A 65 17.01 75.61 18.30
CA ILE A 65 16.30 75.74 19.58
C ILE A 65 14.85 75.33 19.33
N LYS A 66 14.38 74.34 20.10
CA LYS A 66 12.98 73.92 20.08
C LYS A 66 12.07 75.06 20.56
N PRO A 67 10.87 75.27 20.01
CA PRO A 67 9.97 76.36 20.42
C PRO A 67 9.74 76.44 21.94
N GLN A 68 9.50 75.29 22.59
CA GLN A 68 9.34 75.17 24.05
C GLN A 68 10.53 75.70 24.88
N ASP A 69 11.73 75.68 24.30
CA ASP A 69 12.99 75.98 24.99
C ASP A 69 13.47 77.42 24.73
N VAL A 70 12.82 78.15 23.80
CA VAL A 70 13.19 79.52 23.40
C VAL A 70 13.19 80.47 24.60
N GLU A 71 12.18 80.42 25.47
CA GLU A 71 12.12 81.29 26.64
C GLU A 71 13.21 80.98 27.67
N ALA A 72 13.49 79.69 27.90
CA ALA A 72 14.54 79.25 28.82
C ALA A 72 15.94 79.65 28.33
N VAL A 73 16.20 79.50 27.02
CA VAL A 73 17.46 79.91 26.38
C VAL A 73 17.60 81.44 26.38
N ARG A 74 16.54 82.19 26.07
CA ARG A 74 16.50 83.66 26.16
C ARG A 74 16.82 84.15 27.58
N ALA A 75 16.16 83.57 28.59
CA ALA A 75 16.41 83.90 30.00
C ALA A 75 17.85 83.58 30.43
N TRP A 76 18.39 82.44 29.97
CA TRP A 76 19.78 82.07 30.24
C TRP A 76 20.79 83.01 29.58
N LEU A 77 20.58 83.43 28.33
CA LEU A 77 21.47 84.35 27.61
C LEU A 77 21.49 85.75 28.25
N PHE A 78 20.33 86.21 28.73
CA PHE A 78 20.23 87.44 29.51
C PHE A 78 20.99 87.31 30.85
N HIS A 79 20.80 86.19 31.57
CA HIS A 79 21.50 85.92 32.83
C HIS A 79 23.02 85.79 32.64
N LEU A 80 23.48 85.09 31.60
CA LEU A 80 24.90 84.95 31.22
C LEU A 80 25.56 86.33 31.05
N THR A 81 24.94 87.20 30.26
CA THR A 81 25.44 88.56 29.99
C THR A 81 25.54 89.38 31.28
N LYS A 82 24.55 89.24 32.17
CA LYS A 82 24.54 89.92 33.49
C LYS A 82 25.56 89.34 34.48
N ALA A 83 25.81 88.04 34.46
CA ALA A 83 26.67 87.34 35.43
C ALA A 83 28.17 87.44 35.10
N VAL A 84 28.55 87.46 33.83
CA VAL A 84 29.97 87.53 33.39
C VAL A 84 30.36 88.93 32.87
N GLY A 85 29.35 89.77 32.58
CA GLY A 85 29.50 91.14 32.08
C GLY A 85 29.79 91.21 30.58
N GLU A 86 29.34 92.31 29.95
CA GLU A 86 29.42 92.57 28.50
C GLU A 86 30.84 92.50 27.90
N LYS A 87 31.88 92.57 28.75
CA LYS A 87 33.28 92.41 28.35
C LYS A 87 33.63 90.97 27.92
N HIS A 88 32.83 89.97 28.30
CA HIS A 88 33.10 88.55 28.06
C HIS A 88 32.02 87.83 27.24
N ALA A 89 30.75 88.21 27.39
CA ALA A 89 29.64 87.70 26.61
C ALA A 89 28.63 88.82 26.29
N ILE A 90 28.09 88.83 25.08
CA ILE A 90 27.06 89.77 24.63
C ILE A 90 25.92 88.96 24.03
N TYR A 91 24.71 89.14 24.55
CA TYR A 91 23.49 88.60 23.97
C TYR A 91 22.92 89.54 22.89
N ARG A 92 22.47 88.96 21.78
CA ARG A 92 21.65 89.60 20.75
C ARG A 92 20.46 88.71 20.44
N CYS A 93 19.34 89.36 20.17
CA CYS A 93 18.11 88.74 19.76
C CYS A 93 17.58 89.49 18.53
N ASP A 94 16.89 88.81 17.62
CA ASP A 94 16.05 89.51 16.67
C ASP A 94 14.73 89.97 17.34
N ALA A 95 14.09 90.97 16.74
CA ALA A 95 12.91 91.61 17.32
C ALA A 95 11.75 90.63 17.58
N LEU A 96 11.68 89.54 16.81
CA LEU A 96 10.63 88.52 16.95
C LEU A 96 10.94 87.54 18.09
N SER A 97 12.16 87.01 18.19
CA SER A 97 12.56 86.14 19.31
C SER A 97 12.65 86.90 20.64
N GLU A 98 12.83 88.23 20.60
CA GLU A 98 12.74 89.08 21.80
C GLU A 98 11.29 89.30 22.25
N ALA A 99 10.36 89.50 21.31
CA ALA A 99 8.94 89.75 21.60
C ALA A 99 8.13 88.48 21.95
N ILE A 100 8.53 87.30 21.45
CA ILE A 100 7.75 86.06 21.57
C ILE A 100 7.35 85.73 23.01
N LYS A 101 6.10 85.32 23.19
CA LYS A 101 5.56 84.76 24.43
C LYS A 101 4.89 83.42 24.13
N GLN A 102 5.16 82.42 24.96
CA GLN A 102 4.37 81.20 24.96
C GLN A 102 3.02 81.43 25.66
N VAL A 103 1.93 81.04 25.01
CA VAL A 103 0.54 81.21 25.48
C VAL A 103 -0.24 79.91 25.38
N ASP A 104 -1.36 79.83 26.11
CA ASP A 104 -2.37 78.79 25.92
C ASP A 104 -3.07 78.95 24.55
N ILE A 105 -3.68 77.87 24.05
CA ILE A 105 -4.31 77.83 22.72
C ILE A 105 -5.38 78.95 22.58
N PRO A 106 -5.24 79.88 21.61
CA PRO A 106 -6.20 80.96 21.43
C PRO A 106 -7.62 80.46 21.12
N SER A 107 -8.64 81.09 21.69
CA SER A 107 -10.06 80.69 21.46
C SER A 107 -10.57 80.94 20.03
N SER A 108 -9.82 81.70 19.24
CA SER A 108 -10.00 81.93 17.80
C SER A 108 -9.26 80.92 16.91
N PHE A 109 -8.50 79.98 17.48
CA PHE A 109 -7.75 78.98 16.71
C PHE A 109 -8.68 77.87 16.21
N ILE A 110 -8.74 77.70 14.89
CA ILE A 110 -9.55 76.68 14.20
C ILE A 110 -8.66 76.02 13.14
N LEU A 111 -8.58 74.69 13.15
CA LEU A 111 -7.90 73.92 12.10
C LEU A 111 -8.90 73.53 11.01
N SER A 112 -8.60 73.86 9.76
CA SER A 112 -9.49 73.63 8.61
C SER A 112 -8.92 72.57 7.67
N PHE A 113 -9.67 71.51 7.40
CA PHE A 113 -9.24 70.41 6.55
C PHE A 113 -9.84 70.53 5.14
N SER A 114 -8.98 70.48 4.11
CA SER A 114 -9.34 70.66 2.70
C SER A 114 -8.67 69.62 1.81
N GLU A 115 -9.26 69.33 0.65
CA GLU A 115 -8.66 68.46 -0.37
C GLU A 115 -7.65 69.25 -1.21
N ARG A 116 -6.41 68.76 -1.29
CA ARG A 116 -5.33 69.33 -2.09
C ARG A 116 -4.52 68.21 -2.72
N GLU A 117 -4.31 68.29 -4.04
CA GLU A 117 -3.46 67.34 -4.80
C GLU A 117 -3.87 65.85 -4.60
N GLY A 118 -5.15 65.59 -4.34
CA GLY A 118 -5.70 64.24 -4.11
C GLY A 118 -5.52 63.69 -2.69
N GLY A 119 -5.02 64.51 -1.76
CA GLY A 119 -4.91 64.21 -0.33
C GLY A 119 -5.65 65.22 0.55
N VAL A 120 -5.69 64.95 1.86
CA VAL A 120 -6.27 65.87 2.84
C VAL A 120 -5.17 66.68 3.52
N PHE A 121 -5.30 68.01 3.44
CA PHE A 121 -4.36 68.99 3.99
C PHE A 121 -5.03 69.81 5.10
N CYS A 122 -4.31 70.02 6.19
CA CYS A 122 -4.73 70.78 7.37
C CYS A 122 -4.18 72.20 7.30
N ALA A 123 -5.03 73.17 7.02
CA ALA A 123 -4.68 74.58 7.01
C ALA A 123 -4.92 75.22 8.40
N PRO A 124 -3.92 75.92 8.99
CA PRO A 124 -4.15 76.81 10.11
C PRO A 124 -4.86 78.10 9.66
N PRO A 125 -5.35 78.94 10.60
CA PRO A 125 -5.95 80.23 10.27
C PRO A 125 -4.98 81.18 9.55
N GLU A 126 -5.52 82.11 8.75
CA GLU A 126 -4.71 83.15 8.11
C GLU A 126 -3.88 83.94 9.14
N GLY A 127 -2.60 84.15 8.86
CA GLY A 127 -1.66 84.82 9.77
C GLY A 127 -1.07 83.93 10.87
N VAL A 128 -1.31 82.61 10.84
CA VAL A 128 -0.65 81.63 11.71
C VAL A 128 0.34 80.78 10.91
N THR A 129 1.59 80.75 11.36
CA THR A 129 2.68 79.93 10.78
C THR A 129 2.84 78.64 11.57
N VAL A 130 2.86 77.49 10.89
CA VAL A 130 3.26 76.21 11.49
C VAL A 130 4.78 76.19 11.62
N LEU A 131 5.30 75.88 12.80
CA LEU A 131 6.74 75.76 13.02
C LEU A 131 7.25 74.39 12.57
N ALA A 132 8.57 74.29 12.32
CA ALA A 132 9.19 73.04 11.86
C ALA A 132 9.24 71.92 12.91
N GLU A 133 8.77 72.18 14.14
CA GLU A 133 8.60 71.17 15.17
C GLU A 133 7.11 70.89 15.39
N ASN A 134 6.76 69.60 15.33
CA ASN A 134 5.40 69.09 15.33
C ASN A 134 4.50 69.77 16.38
N GLY A 135 3.33 70.24 15.95
CA GLY A 135 2.30 70.79 16.83
C GLY A 135 2.51 72.23 17.29
N TRP A 136 3.56 72.93 16.87
CA TRP A 136 3.80 74.32 17.27
C TRP A 136 3.32 75.34 16.23
N PHE A 137 2.66 76.39 16.73
CA PHE A 137 2.07 77.46 15.92
C PHE A 137 2.53 78.83 16.42
N LEU A 138 2.79 79.74 15.49
CA LEU A 138 3.25 81.11 15.74
C LEU A 138 2.33 82.11 15.04
N SER A 139 1.85 83.14 15.75
CA SER A 139 1.15 84.28 15.17
C SER A 139 1.54 85.58 15.87
N GLY A 140 2.09 86.53 15.10
CA GLY A 140 2.65 87.77 15.65
C GLY A 140 3.78 87.49 16.64
N ASP A 141 3.61 87.94 17.88
CA ASP A 141 4.50 87.70 19.03
C ASP A 141 4.01 86.57 19.95
N THR A 142 3.01 85.77 19.54
CA THR A 142 2.43 84.70 20.36
C THR A 142 2.64 83.33 19.76
N MET A 143 2.93 82.35 20.62
CA MET A 143 3.26 80.98 20.21
C MET A 143 2.61 79.97 21.15
N TRP A 144 2.02 78.90 20.60
CA TRP A 144 1.36 77.86 21.39
C TRP A 144 1.63 76.47 20.81
N HIS A 145 1.41 75.45 21.64
CA HIS A 145 1.56 74.05 21.27
C HIS A 145 0.20 73.34 21.28
N VAL A 146 0.03 72.46 20.30
CA VAL A 146 -1.11 71.57 20.15
C VAL A 146 -0.59 70.16 20.05
N ALA A 147 -1.02 69.28 20.95
CA ALA A 147 -0.66 67.86 20.89
C ALA A 147 -1.35 67.20 19.68
N VAL A 148 -0.61 67.11 18.57
CA VAL A 148 -1.04 66.47 17.31
C VAL A 148 -0.41 65.09 17.18
N GLY A 149 -1.17 64.11 16.67
CA GLY A 149 -0.61 62.81 16.28
C GLY A 149 0.10 62.88 14.91
N ASP A 150 0.94 61.90 14.60
CA ASP A 150 1.84 61.94 13.43
C ASP A 150 1.12 62.23 12.10
N ALA A 151 -0.04 61.59 11.85
CA ALA A 151 -0.83 61.82 10.64
C ALA A 151 -1.39 63.26 10.53
N VAL A 152 -1.74 63.89 11.67
CA VAL A 152 -2.15 65.31 11.70
C VAL A 152 -0.94 66.21 11.49
N SER A 153 0.21 65.87 12.12
CA SER A 153 1.44 66.63 11.94
C SER A 153 1.92 66.62 10.49
N GLN A 154 1.80 65.49 9.80
CA GLN A 154 2.08 65.39 8.38
C GLN A 154 1.12 66.27 7.57
N SER A 155 -0.19 66.21 7.85
CA SER A 155 -1.23 67.00 7.16
C SER A 155 -1.06 68.52 7.29
N LEU A 156 -0.34 69.01 8.32
CA LEU A 156 -0.01 70.43 8.50
C LEU A 156 1.12 70.92 7.58
N HIS A 157 1.92 70.01 7.01
CA HIS A 157 3.06 70.33 6.14
C HIS A 157 2.80 69.91 4.68
N ASP A 158 2.29 68.69 4.47
CA ASP A 158 2.05 68.09 3.15
C ASP A 158 0.66 67.39 3.09
N PRO A 159 -0.01 67.32 1.93
CA PRO A 159 -1.28 66.61 1.80
C PRO A 159 -1.14 65.11 2.11
N VAL A 160 -1.99 64.58 3.00
CA VAL A 160 -1.96 63.17 3.39
C VAL A 160 -2.78 62.33 2.41
N VAL A 161 -2.13 61.30 1.85
CA VAL A 161 -2.68 60.36 0.86
C VAL A 161 -2.54 58.90 1.33
N GLY A 162 -3.13 57.97 0.58
CA GLY A 162 -3.01 56.53 0.86
C GLY A 162 -3.53 56.10 2.23
N HIS A 163 -2.94 55.05 2.82
CA HIS A 163 -3.42 54.51 4.10
C HIS A 163 -3.30 55.48 5.29
N GLN A 164 -2.41 56.46 5.23
CA GLN A 164 -2.26 57.49 6.27
C GLN A 164 -3.51 58.39 6.37
N LEU A 165 -4.25 58.56 5.26
CA LEU A 165 -5.53 59.28 5.23
C LEU A 165 -6.59 58.59 6.11
N VAL A 166 -6.59 57.25 6.13
CA VAL A 166 -7.49 56.44 6.98
C VAL A 166 -7.17 56.70 8.45
N GLU A 167 -5.90 56.77 8.83
CA GLU A 167 -5.50 57.09 10.21
C GLU A 167 -5.85 58.54 10.59
N LEU A 168 -5.63 59.50 9.69
CA LEU A 168 -5.99 60.89 9.87
C LEU A 168 -7.49 61.07 10.17
N LEU A 169 -8.37 60.47 9.36
CA LEU A 169 -9.82 60.62 9.52
C LEU A 169 -10.42 59.72 10.61
N SER A 170 -9.87 58.53 10.84
CA SER A 170 -10.42 57.57 11.82
C SER A 170 -9.95 57.80 13.26
N LYS A 171 -8.78 58.44 13.46
CA LYS A 171 -8.20 58.72 14.78
C LYS A 171 -7.74 60.16 14.93
N GLY A 172 -7.04 60.72 13.94
CA GLY A 172 -6.41 62.04 14.02
C GLY A 172 -7.41 63.17 14.28
N VAL A 173 -8.35 63.39 13.37
CA VAL A 173 -9.40 64.42 13.49
C VAL A 173 -10.27 64.22 14.74
N PRO A 174 -10.76 63.00 15.06
CA PRO A 174 -11.46 62.76 16.33
C PRO A 174 -10.64 63.07 17.58
N ALA A 175 -9.32 62.80 17.59
CA ALA A 175 -8.46 63.10 18.74
C ALA A 175 -8.32 64.62 18.99
N LEU A 176 -8.25 65.44 17.92
CA LEU A 176 -8.24 66.90 18.03
C LEU A 176 -9.54 67.45 18.62
N ILE A 177 -10.68 66.95 18.13
CA ILE A 177 -12.00 67.35 18.63
C ILE A 177 -12.15 66.96 20.11
N ASN A 178 -11.75 65.75 20.48
CA ASN A 178 -11.79 65.26 21.86
C ASN A 178 -10.84 66.00 22.81
N SER A 179 -9.74 66.59 22.31
CA SER A 179 -8.85 67.44 23.13
C SER A 179 -9.34 68.89 23.26
N GLY A 180 -10.53 69.22 22.75
CA GLY A 180 -11.18 70.52 22.89
C GLY A 180 -10.82 71.54 21.80
N ILE A 181 -10.12 71.12 20.75
CA ILE A 181 -9.72 71.99 19.63
C ILE A 181 -10.89 72.14 18.66
N ARG A 182 -11.11 73.36 18.16
CA ARG A 182 -12.08 73.61 17.09
C ARG A 182 -11.51 73.16 15.76
N VAL A 183 -12.26 72.29 15.07
CA VAL A 183 -11.86 71.71 13.79
C VAL A 183 -13.02 71.82 12.81
N GLU A 184 -12.74 72.35 11.62
CA GLU A 184 -13.63 72.32 10.47
C GLU A 184 -13.14 71.25 9.49
N CYS A 185 -13.77 70.07 9.51
CA CYS A 185 -13.47 68.99 8.59
C CYS A 185 -14.75 68.52 7.89
N PRO A 186 -14.89 68.70 6.57
CA PRO A 186 -16.06 68.21 5.82
C PRO A 186 -15.96 66.72 5.47
N TYR A 187 -14.85 66.05 5.82
CA TYR A 187 -14.56 64.66 5.53
C TYR A 187 -14.71 63.76 6.76
N SER A 188 -15.28 62.58 6.56
CA SER A 188 -15.50 61.57 7.60
C SER A 188 -14.96 60.21 7.20
N TYR A 189 -14.63 59.37 8.17
CA TYR A 189 -14.34 57.95 7.95
C TYR A 189 -15.46 57.09 8.52
N ASP A 190 -16.04 56.22 7.69
CA ASP A 190 -16.99 55.21 8.11
C ASP A 190 -16.38 53.81 7.91
N ARG A 191 -16.52 52.96 8.92
CA ARG A 191 -16.03 51.57 8.89
C ARG A 191 -16.95 50.65 8.08
N ALA A 192 -18.17 51.06 7.78
CA ALA A 192 -19.11 50.27 6.98
C ALA A 192 -18.64 50.20 5.51
N PRO A 193 -18.47 48.99 4.94
CA PRO A 193 -18.06 48.79 3.55
C PRO A 193 -19.08 49.39 2.57
N TYR A 194 -18.58 49.79 1.40
CA TYR A 194 -19.40 50.31 0.29
C TYR A 194 -20.40 49.28 -0.27
N LEU A 195 -20.03 48.00 -0.19
CA LEU A 195 -20.77 46.85 -0.73
C LEU A 195 -21.31 46.00 0.42
N TRP A 196 -22.54 45.51 0.28
CA TRP A 196 -23.10 44.44 1.10
C TRP A 196 -23.61 43.31 0.21
N ILE A 197 -23.40 42.06 0.64
CA ILE A 197 -24.03 40.89 0.03
C ILE A 197 -25.05 40.35 1.03
N SER A 198 -26.33 40.42 0.67
CA SER A 198 -27.42 39.87 1.46
C SER A 198 -27.77 38.47 0.96
N ILE A 199 -27.60 37.46 1.83
CA ILE A 199 -28.14 36.11 1.63
C ILE A 199 -29.64 36.18 1.94
N LYS A 200 -30.49 35.94 0.94
CA LYS A 200 -31.96 36.05 1.06
C LYS A 200 -32.66 34.72 1.31
N ASP A 201 -32.15 33.63 0.74
CA ASP A 201 -32.69 32.27 0.87
C ASP A 201 -31.56 31.24 0.80
N VAL A 202 -31.70 30.14 1.54
CA VAL A 202 -30.74 29.04 1.65
C VAL A 202 -31.50 27.72 1.73
N THR A 203 -31.33 26.86 0.73
CA THR A 203 -31.86 25.49 0.71
C THR A 203 -30.72 24.47 0.71
N LYS A 204 -30.98 23.19 0.44
CA LYS A 204 -29.93 22.18 0.21
C LYS A 204 -29.33 22.23 -1.21
N ASP A 205 -30.01 22.90 -2.15
CA ASP A 205 -29.66 22.82 -3.58
C ASP A 205 -29.28 24.19 -4.16
N HIS A 206 -29.75 25.28 -3.54
CA HIS A 206 -29.52 26.65 -4.00
C HIS A 206 -29.31 27.66 -2.87
N VAL A 207 -28.58 28.75 -3.19
CA VAL A 207 -28.38 29.91 -2.32
C VAL A 207 -28.69 31.19 -3.11
N ALA A 208 -29.65 31.99 -2.63
CA ALA A 208 -30.02 33.25 -3.25
C ALA A 208 -29.26 34.44 -2.62
N LEU A 209 -28.53 35.17 -3.45
CA LEU A 209 -27.73 36.34 -3.07
C LEU A 209 -28.28 37.60 -3.73
N GLN A 210 -28.25 38.71 -2.98
CA GLN A 210 -28.49 40.05 -3.50
C GLN A 210 -27.32 40.98 -3.16
N ARG A 211 -26.87 41.75 -4.14
CA ARG A 211 -25.86 42.79 -4.03
C ARG A 211 -26.54 44.12 -3.70
N GLU A 212 -26.08 44.76 -2.62
CA GLU A 212 -26.56 46.08 -2.17
C GLU A 212 -25.35 47.03 -2.15
N MET A 213 -25.39 48.11 -2.94
CA MET A 213 -24.33 49.11 -3.07
C MET A 213 -24.82 50.49 -2.62
N HIS A 214 -23.92 51.31 -2.08
CA HIS A 214 -24.19 52.73 -1.88
C HIS A 214 -24.30 53.46 -3.24
N THR A 215 -25.22 54.43 -3.33
CA THR A 215 -25.55 55.12 -4.60
C THR A 215 -24.86 56.47 -4.79
N GLY A 216 -23.82 56.78 -4.01
CA GLY A 216 -23.09 58.05 -4.08
C GLY A 216 -22.09 58.13 -5.25
N GLU A 217 -21.59 59.34 -5.53
CA GLU A 217 -20.50 59.53 -6.48
C GLU A 217 -19.19 58.97 -5.93
N LEU A 218 -18.65 57.94 -6.59
CA LEU A 218 -17.46 57.22 -6.14
C LEU A 218 -16.19 57.80 -6.75
N ARG A 219 -15.32 58.35 -5.90
CA ARG A 219 -13.98 58.82 -6.31
C ARG A 219 -12.89 57.87 -5.76
N PRO A 220 -11.92 57.42 -6.58
CA PRO A 220 -10.85 56.55 -6.11
C PRO A 220 -9.90 57.31 -5.17
N VAL A 221 -9.33 56.61 -4.18
CA VAL A 221 -8.36 57.19 -3.24
C VAL A 221 -6.95 57.00 -3.78
N TYR A 222 -6.22 58.11 -4.00
CA TYR A 222 -4.85 58.03 -4.51
C TYR A 222 -3.93 57.40 -3.45
N GLY A 223 -3.21 56.34 -3.85
CA GLY A 223 -2.30 55.60 -2.96
C GLY A 223 -2.94 54.60 -1.99
N ALA A 224 -4.27 54.36 -2.03
CA ALA A 224 -4.93 53.31 -1.25
C ALA A 224 -6.10 52.69 -2.02
N GLN A 225 -5.84 51.59 -2.74
CA GLN A 225 -6.82 50.96 -3.62
C GLN A 225 -7.97 50.27 -2.85
N ASP A 226 -7.75 49.91 -1.59
CA ASP A 226 -8.72 49.29 -0.68
C ASP A 226 -9.76 50.26 -0.10
N TYR A 227 -9.77 51.53 -0.53
CA TYR A 227 -10.68 52.56 -0.04
C TYR A 227 -11.28 53.38 -1.19
N VAL A 228 -12.47 53.91 -0.96
CA VAL A 228 -13.22 54.75 -1.91
C VAL A 228 -13.86 55.92 -1.17
N TRP A 229 -13.94 57.07 -1.83
CA TRP A 229 -14.75 58.20 -1.38
C TRP A 229 -16.20 58.02 -1.84
N ASP A 230 -17.11 57.92 -0.89
CA ASP A 230 -18.57 58.01 -1.06
C ASP A 230 -18.97 59.46 -0.74
N GLY A 231 -18.93 60.33 -1.76
CA GLY A 231 -19.03 61.79 -1.61
C GLY A 231 -17.85 62.36 -0.80
N ASN A 232 -18.09 62.64 0.48
CA ASN A 232 -17.10 63.11 1.47
C ASN A 232 -16.78 62.07 2.57
N THR A 233 -17.39 60.88 2.52
CA THR A 233 -17.11 59.80 3.48
C THR A 233 -16.14 58.79 2.88
N LEU A 234 -15.00 58.58 3.53
CA LEU A 234 -14.04 57.54 3.19
C LEU A 234 -14.56 56.20 3.70
N ARG A 235 -14.73 55.23 2.80
CA ARG A 235 -15.22 53.86 3.09
C ARG A 235 -14.22 52.80 2.60
N PRO A 236 -14.14 51.63 3.25
CA PRO A 236 -13.45 50.46 2.70
C PRO A 236 -14.08 50.01 1.37
N LYS A 237 -13.25 49.88 0.34
CA LYS A 237 -13.54 49.28 -0.96
C LYS A 237 -12.97 47.87 -0.98
N GLN A 238 -13.76 46.91 -0.50
CA GLN A 238 -13.38 45.50 -0.55
C GLN A 238 -13.61 44.97 -1.96
N TYR A 239 -12.51 44.62 -2.64
CA TYR A 239 -12.49 44.15 -4.01
C TYR A 239 -12.13 42.68 -4.06
N ASP A 240 -13.04 41.83 -4.52
CA ASP A 240 -12.79 40.40 -4.73
C ASP A 240 -13.31 40.02 -6.12
N ALA A 241 -12.44 39.43 -6.95
CA ALA A 241 -12.76 39.04 -8.31
C ALA A 241 -13.84 37.93 -8.38
N LEU A 242 -14.12 37.23 -7.28
CA LEU A 242 -15.24 36.30 -7.17
C LEU A 242 -16.60 37.04 -7.12
N VAL A 243 -16.67 38.24 -6.52
CA VAL A 243 -17.92 39.04 -6.48
C VAL A 243 -18.33 39.45 -7.89
N GLU A 244 -17.41 40.03 -8.66
CA GLU A 244 -17.69 40.44 -10.05
C GLU A 244 -18.05 39.25 -10.95
N ARG A 245 -17.48 38.06 -10.69
CA ARG A 245 -17.83 36.84 -11.42
C ARG A 245 -19.23 36.34 -11.10
N ILE A 246 -19.62 36.38 -9.82
CA ILE A 246 -20.94 35.93 -9.37
C ILE A 246 -22.04 36.90 -9.85
N PHE A 247 -21.85 38.21 -9.67
CA PHE A 247 -22.84 39.24 -10.03
C PHE A 247 -22.69 39.77 -11.47
N ALA A 248 -21.97 39.06 -12.35
CA ALA A 248 -21.73 39.45 -13.74
C ALA A 248 -23.02 39.64 -14.57
N GLN A 249 -24.12 38.97 -14.19
CA GLN A 249 -25.40 39.00 -14.90
C GLN A 249 -26.47 39.88 -14.22
N GLY A 250 -26.18 40.49 -13.06
CA GLY A 250 -27.10 41.36 -12.34
C GLY A 250 -26.91 41.34 -10.81
N ASP A 251 -27.62 42.21 -10.11
CA ASP A 251 -27.51 42.38 -8.64
C ASP A 251 -28.22 41.30 -7.81
N SER A 252 -28.93 40.35 -8.44
CA SER A 252 -29.55 39.22 -7.75
C SER A 252 -29.20 37.93 -8.49
N VAL A 253 -28.68 36.95 -7.77
CA VAL A 253 -28.11 35.71 -8.32
C VAL A 253 -28.53 34.52 -7.46
N VAL A 254 -28.85 33.41 -8.09
CA VAL A 254 -29.06 32.12 -7.41
C VAL A 254 -27.89 31.22 -7.76
N LEU A 255 -27.11 30.82 -6.75
CA LEU A 255 -26.00 29.87 -6.89
C LEU A 255 -26.49 28.44 -6.69
N THR A 256 -25.94 27.51 -7.46
CA THR A 256 -26.26 26.08 -7.43
C THR A 256 -24.98 25.27 -7.59
N GLY A 257 -24.89 24.09 -6.97
CA GLY A 257 -23.77 23.16 -7.14
C GLY A 257 -22.41 23.76 -6.73
N ASP A 258 -21.41 23.56 -7.59
CA ASP A 258 -19.99 23.83 -7.35
C ASP A 258 -19.65 25.28 -6.95
N ASP A 259 -20.54 26.26 -7.15
CA ASP A 259 -20.34 27.65 -6.73
C ASP A 259 -20.77 27.94 -5.27
N ILE A 260 -21.59 27.08 -4.67
CA ILE A 260 -21.99 27.18 -3.26
C ILE A 260 -20.77 26.97 -2.33
N PRO A 261 -19.92 25.93 -2.49
CA PRO A 261 -18.70 25.78 -1.68
C PRO A 261 -17.74 26.95 -1.83
N LYS A 262 -17.60 27.51 -3.04
CA LYS A 262 -16.76 28.69 -3.32
C LYS A 262 -17.26 29.91 -2.55
N LEU A 263 -18.58 30.14 -2.53
CA LEU A 263 -19.21 31.17 -1.70
C LEU A 263 -18.88 30.97 -0.21
N VAL A 264 -19.03 29.76 0.32
CA VAL A 264 -18.82 29.48 1.75
C VAL A 264 -17.34 29.68 2.15
N MET A 265 -16.40 29.24 1.31
CA MET A 265 -14.96 29.46 1.51
C MET A 265 -14.61 30.96 1.49
N ALA A 266 -15.19 31.73 0.57
CA ALA A 266 -15.03 33.20 0.53
C ALA A 266 -15.70 33.89 1.74
N ALA A 267 -16.88 33.41 2.16
CA ALA A 267 -17.61 33.91 3.32
C ALA A 267 -16.82 33.78 4.63
N PHE A 268 -16.08 32.69 4.81
CA PHE A 268 -15.26 32.46 6.01
C PHE A 268 -13.93 33.22 6.01
N SER A 269 -13.39 33.54 4.82
CA SER A 269 -12.10 34.20 4.65
C SER A 269 -12.25 35.70 4.40
N THR A 270 -12.57 36.11 3.18
CA THR A 270 -12.57 37.51 2.73
C THR A 270 -13.88 38.26 3.01
N TRP A 271 -15.04 37.60 2.94
CA TRP A 271 -16.34 38.30 2.91
C TRP A 271 -17.04 38.47 4.26
N LYS A 272 -16.48 37.92 5.35
CA LYS A 272 -17.08 37.94 6.69
C LYS A 272 -17.51 39.32 7.20
N SER A 273 -16.88 40.39 6.73
CA SER A 273 -17.16 41.77 7.14
C SER A 273 -18.28 42.47 6.35
N PHE A 274 -18.72 41.91 5.22
CA PHE A 274 -19.73 42.53 4.34
C PHE A 274 -20.89 41.62 3.91
N LEU A 275 -21.03 40.46 4.56
CA LEU A 275 -22.21 39.59 4.45
C LEU A 275 -23.31 39.99 5.44
N LYS A 276 -24.56 39.88 5.02
CA LYS A 276 -25.79 40.07 5.82
C LYS A 276 -26.84 39.01 5.45
N GLY A 277 -27.87 38.83 6.28
CA GLY A 277 -28.97 37.87 6.03
C GLY A 277 -28.74 36.51 6.69
N GLU A 278 -29.20 35.42 6.06
CA GLU A 278 -29.22 34.05 6.65
C GLU A 278 -27.84 33.35 6.69
N ILE A 279 -26.79 34.06 7.13
CA ILE A 279 -25.40 33.56 7.19
C ILE A 279 -25.31 32.28 8.05
N GLN A 280 -25.96 32.25 9.21
CA GLN A 280 -25.88 31.08 10.10
C GLN A 280 -26.49 29.83 9.44
N ARG A 281 -27.62 29.99 8.73
CA ARG A 281 -28.28 28.89 8.00
C ARG A 281 -27.45 28.40 6.81
N LEU A 282 -26.76 29.31 6.11
CA LEU A 282 -25.78 28.96 5.08
C LEU A 282 -24.68 28.04 5.65
N LEU A 283 -24.16 28.35 6.84
CA LEU A 283 -23.12 27.54 7.47
C LEU A 283 -23.65 26.19 7.99
N GLU A 284 -24.87 26.15 8.52
CA GLU A 284 -25.52 24.93 9.01
C GLU A 284 -25.87 23.94 7.88
N LEU A 285 -26.27 24.43 6.70
CA LEU A 285 -26.63 23.57 5.55
C LEU A 285 -25.48 23.29 4.58
N HIS A 286 -24.47 24.15 4.50
CA HIS A 286 -23.38 24.06 3.52
C HIS A 286 -21.99 24.18 4.16
N THR A 287 -21.73 23.42 5.22
CA THR A 287 -20.37 23.29 5.78
C THR A 287 -19.41 22.73 4.72
N VAL A 288 -18.27 23.40 4.48
CA VAL A 288 -17.18 22.89 3.62
C VAL A 288 -16.09 22.31 4.51
N TYR A 289 -15.70 21.06 4.28
CA TYR A 289 -14.66 20.39 5.06
C TYR A 289 -13.27 20.63 4.44
N GLU A 290 -12.44 21.40 5.14
CA GLU A 290 -11.04 21.67 4.72
C GLU A 290 -10.05 20.58 5.15
N ASN A 291 -10.39 19.81 6.19
CA ASN A 291 -9.53 18.77 6.78
C ASN A 291 -10.34 17.52 7.13
N GLY A 292 -9.72 16.35 6.99
CA GLY A 292 -10.30 15.07 7.39
C GLY A 292 -9.27 13.99 7.67
N GLU A 293 -9.74 12.81 8.05
CA GLU A 293 -8.94 11.58 8.20
C GLU A 293 -9.65 10.43 7.49
N LEU A 294 -8.93 9.62 6.70
CA LEU A 294 -9.45 8.35 6.20
C LEU A 294 -9.15 7.25 7.22
N LEU A 295 -10.18 6.47 7.56
CA LEU A 295 -10.20 5.54 8.69
C LEU A 295 -10.86 4.23 8.28
N LEU A 296 -10.48 3.14 8.98
CA LEU A 296 -11.27 1.92 9.01
C LEU A 296 -12.14 1.94 10.27
N ASN A 297 -13.45 1.76 10.13
CA ASN A 297 -14.38 1.63 11.26
C ASN A 297 -14.76 0.15 11.41
N ALA A 298 -14.35 -0.45 12.52
CA ALA A 298 -14.63 -1.85 12.83
C ALA A 298 -16.03 -2.00 13.46
N TYR A 299 -16.77 -3.01 13.01
CA TYR A 299 -18.11 -3.33 13.48
C TYR A 299 -18.34 -4.84 13.39
N SER A 300 -19.45 -5.31 13.96
CA SER A 300 -19.82 -6.73 13.95
C SER A 300 -21.24 -6.89 13.39
N GLU A 301 -21.41 -7.82 12.47
CA GLU A 301 -22.72 -8.25 11.98
C GLU A 301 -23.10 -9.57 12.64
N GLN A 302 -24.29 -9.66 13.24
CA GLN A 302 -24.72 -10.83 14.01
C GLN A 302 -25.59 -11.77 13.18
N HIS A 303 -25.20 -13.04 13.11
CA HIS A 303 -26.00 -14.13 12.56
C HIS A 303 -26.28 -15.16 13.68
N ASN A 304 -27.55 -15.47 13.93
CA ASN A 304 -28.01 -16.28 15.08
C ASN A 304 -27.47 -15.79 16.45
N GLY A 305 -27.22 -14.48 16.60
CA GLY A 305 -26.68 -13.89 17.83
C GLY A 305 -25.16 -14.03 18.00
N ILE A 306 -24.45 -14.64 17.03
CA ILE A 306 -22.99 -14.67 16.96
C ILE A 306 -22.52 -13.65 15.92
N GLY A 307 -21.60 -12.79 16.34
CA GLY A 307 -20.99 -11.78 15.48
C GLY A 307 -20.04 -12.35 14.43
N LYS A 308 -19.75 -11.54 13.42
CA LYS A 308 -18.60 -11.66 12.54
C LYS A 308 -18.01 -10.27 12.36
N ALA A 309 -16.71 -10.15 12.60
CA ALA A 309 -16.02 -8.86 12.60
C ALA A 309 -15.74 -8.37 11.16
N TYR A 310 -16.06 -7.09 10.91
CA TYR A 310 -15.87 -6.40 9.65
C TYR A 310 -15.27 -5.01 9.89
N ALA A 311 -14.61 -4.45 8.88
CA ALA A 311 -14.21 -3.05 8.82
C ALA A 311 -14.71 -2.41 7.52
N ARG A 312 -15.18 -1.17 7.61
CA ARG A 312 -15.56 -0.36 6.44
C ARG A 312 -14.78 0.96 6.39
N ALA A 313 -14.51 1.44 5.19
CA ALA A 313 -13.80 2.68 4.95
C ALA A 313 -14.70 3.90 5.23
N GLU A 314 -14.24 4.81 6.09
CA GLU A 314 -14.96 6.03 6.46
C GLU A 314 -14.02 7.25 6.46
N VAL A 315 -14.56 8.41 6.06
CA VAL A 315 -13.90 9.70 6.21
C VAL A 315 -14.44 10.40 7.45
N TRP A 316 -13.56 10.79 8.36
CA TRP A 316 -13.88 11.63 9.51
C TRP A 316 -13.58 13.09 9.19
N ALA A 317 -14.60 13.94 9.22
CA ALA A 317 -14.47 15.39 9.03
C ALA A 317 -15.52 16.13 9.86
N GLY A 318 -15.15 17.29 10.42
CA GLY A 318 -16.07 18.12 11.23
C GLY A 318 -16.73 17.43 12.43
N GLY A 319 -16.14 16.34 12.94
CA GLY A 319 -16.72 15.53 14.02
C GLY A 319 -17.76 14.49 13.58
N LYS A 320 -17.97 14.31 12.26
CA LYS A 320 -18.90 13.34 11.66
C LYS A 320 -18.14 12.27 10.85
N ARG A 321 -18.83 11.16 10.56
CA ARG A 321 -18.35 10.02 9.75
C ARG A 321 -19.14 9.93 8.45
N PHE A 322 -18.43 9.80 7.34
CA PHE A 322 -18.99 9.66 6.00
C PHE A 322 -18.49 8.36 5.35
N SER A 323 -19.34 7.67 4.59
CA SER A 323 -18.91 6.47 3.86
C SER A 323 -17.90 6.86 2.76
N ALA A 324 -16.70 6.27 2.83
CA ALA A 324 -15.66 6.55 1.85
C ALA A 324 -16.05 6.02 0.44
N ALA A 325 -16.78 4.90 0.37
CA ALA A 325 -17.26 4.34 -0.90
C ALA A 325 -18.30 5.26 -1.57
N GLN A 326 -19.23 5.84 -0.80
CA GLN A 326 -20.19 6.82 -1.32
C GLN A 326 -19.51 8.10 -1.81
N LEU A 327 -18.56 8.63 -1.03
CA LEU A 327 -17.74 9.77 -1.44
C LEU A 327 -16.96 9.49 -2.73
N SER A 328 -16.30 8.33 -2.82
CA SER A 328 -15.54 7.90 -4.01
C SER A 328 -16.39 7.81 -5.27
N ARG A 329 -17.61 7.28 -5.17
CA ARG A 329 -18.57 7.21 -6.29
C ARG A 329 -19.05 8.59 -6.75
N ALA A 330 -19.15 9.55 -5.83
CA ALA A 330 -19.59 10.90 -6.12
C ALA A 330 -18.49 11.81 -6.72
N ILE A 331 -17.23 11.34 -6.80
CA ILE A 331 -16.16 12.06 -7.51
C ILE A 331 -16.37 11.95 -9.03
N LEU A 332 -16.92 13.02 -9.62
CA LEU A 332 -17.08 13.17 -11.06
C LEU A 332 -15.91 13.98 -11.68
N PRO A 333 -15.61 13.83 -12.99
CA PRO A 333 -14.45 14.47 -13.61
C PRO A 333 -14.52 16.00 -13.70
N ASP A 334 -15.73 16.54 -13.93
CA ASP A 334 -15.94 17.96 -14.22
C ASP A 334 -16.20 18.82 -12.96
N ASN A 335 -16.57 18.17 -11.85
CA ASN A 335 -16.82 18.84 -10.58
C ASN A 335 -15.51 19.13 -9.84
N LYS A 336 -15.53 20.08 -8.90
CA LYS A 336 -14.43 20.29 -7.94
C LYS A 336 -14.81 19.89 -6.52
N PHE A 337 -16.12 19.77 -6.24
CA PHE A 337 -16.64 19.40 -4.94
C PHE A 337 -17.61 18.21 -5.02
N VAL A 338 -17.69 17.48 -3.91
CA VAL A 338 -18.64 16.39 -3.66
C VAL A 338 -19.60 16.85 -2.57
N GLN A 339 -20.90 16.81 -2.87
CA GLN A 339 -21.96 17.11 -1.91
C GLN A 339 -22.27 15.88 -1.06
N THR A 340 -22.54 16.08 0.23
CA THR A 340 -23.14 15.10 1.13
C THR A 340 -24.36 15.70 1.83
N ASP A 341 -25.11 14.90 2.58
CA ASP A 341 -26.27 15.35 3.34
C ASP A 341 -25.99 16.48 4.35
N ASP A 342 -24.73 16.61 4.77
CA ASP A 342 -24.25 17.43 5.89
C ASP A 342 -23.17 18.46 5.49
N GLY A 343 -22.79 18.54 4.21
CA GLY A 343 -21.77 19.48 3.75
C GLY A 343 -21.12 19.12 2.42
N TRP A 344 -19.91 19.64 2.22
CA TRP A 344 -19.15 19.53 0.97
C TRP A 344 -17.70 19.14 1.23
N PHE A 345 -17.14 18.28 0.36
CA PHE A 345 -15.72 17.94 0.31
C PHE A 345 -15.11 18.45 -1.00
N SER A 346 -13.90 19.02 -0.96
CA SER A 346 -13.14 19.23 -2.20
C SER A 346 -12.55 17.90 -2.68
N ILE A 347 -12.52 17.69 -4.00
CA ILE A 347 -11.93 16.47 -4.57
C ILE A 347 -10.42 16.41 -4.27
N GLU A 348 -9.74 17.56 -4.24
CA GLU A 348 -8.33 17.67 -3.81
C GLU A 348 -8.10 17.14 -2.39
N LEU A 349 -9.02 17.41 -1.43
CA LEU A 349 -8.93 16.84 -0.09
C LEU A 349 -9.13 15.32 -0.11
N LEU A 350 -10.12 14.82 -0.87
CA LEU A 350 -10.38 13.38 -0.97
C LEU A 350 -9.19 12.63 -1.60
N GLU A 351 -8.67 13.12 -2.73
CA GLU A 351 -7.49 12.55 -3.39
C GLU A 351 -6.26 12.59 -2.45
N LYS A 352 -6.04 13.68 -1.71
CA LYS A 352 -4.97 13.80 -0.69
C LYS A 352 -5.14 12.84 0.50
N LEU A 353 -6.37 12.45 0.84
CA LEU A 353 -6.67 11.40 1.82
C LEU A 353 -6.49 9.98 1.27
N GLY A 354 -6.15 9.82 -0.01
CA GLY A 354 -5.99 8.52 -0.67
C GLY A 354 -7.30 7.90 -1.15
N LEU A 355 -8.37 8.69 -1.28
CA LEU A 355 -9.60 8.26 -1.94
C LEU A 355 -9.47 8.40 -3.45
N GLY A 356 -9.75 7.30 -4.17
CA GLY A 356 -9.87 7.27 -5.62
C GLY A 356 -11.32 7.46 -6.05
N ARG A 357 -11.59 7.22 -7.34
CA ARG A 357 -12.92 7.35 -7.97
C ARG A 357 -13.61 5.99 -8.05
N MET A 358 -14.94 6.00 -8.22
CA MET A 358 -15.76 4.79 -8.46
C MET A 358 -15.66 3.70 -7.38
N GLY A 359 -15.72 4.08 -6.09
CA GLY A 359 -15.75 3.11 -4.98
C GLY A 359 -14.37 2.53 -4.65
N ARG A 360 -13.28 3.23 -5.00
CA ARG A 360 -11.89 2.77 -4.84
C ARG A 360 -11.01 3.76 -4.08
N LEU A 361 -9.88 3.26 -3.58
CA LEU A 361 -8.76 4.05 -3.09
C LEU A 361 -7.88 4.55 -4.25
N ALA A 362 -6.91 5.42 -3.93
CA ALA A 362 -5.98 6.00 -4.89
C ALA A 362 -4.96 4.99 -5.48
N ASP A 363 -4.85 3.79 -4.89
CA ASP A 363 -4.11 2.62 -5.41
C ASP A 363 -4.99 1.66 -6.24
N GLY A 364 -6.27 1.99 -6.44
CA GLY A 364 -7.25 1.18 -7.15
C GLY A 364 -7.92 0.08 -6.33
N CYS A 365 -7.54 -0.12 -5.06
CA CYS A 365 -8.16 -1.08 -4.16
C CYS A 365 -9.65 -0.74 -3.94
N SER A 366 -10.54 -1.73 -4.06
CA SER A 366 -11.98 -1.55 -3.89
C SER A 366 -12.35 -1.40 -2.41
N ILE A 367 -13.22 -0.43 -2.11
CA ILE A 367 -13.78 -0.17 -0.77
C ILE A 367 -15.31 -0.33 -0.76
N GLU A 368 -15.88 -0.92 -1.81
CA GLU A 368 -17.32 -1.19 -1.97
C GLU A 368 -17.84 -2.20 -0.95
N LYS A 369 -17.06 -3.25 -0.68
CA LYS A 369 -17.39 -4.32 0.27
C LYS A 369 -16.61 -4.11 1.57
N PRO A 370 -17.20 -4.43 2.74
CA PRO A 370 -16.49 -4.36 4.00
C PRO A 370 -15.41 -5.45 4.07
N PHE A 371 -14.25 -5.10 4.61
CA PHE A 371 -13.15 -6.02 4.87
C PHE A 371 -13.53 -6.94 6.04
N THR A 372 -13.54 -8.25 5.83
CA THR A 372 -13.59 -9.21 6.95
C THR A 372 -12.37 -9.02 7.85
N LEU A 373 -12.55 -9.06 9.17
CA LEU A 373 -11.45 -8.95 10.13
C LEU A 373 -11.16 -10.29 10.79
N SER A 374 -9.86 -10.60 10.92
CA SER A 374 -9.40 -11.65 11.83
C SER A 374 -9.43 -11.18 13.29
N ALA A 375 -9.40 -12.14 14.23
CA ALA A 375 -9.30 -11.86 15.66
C ALA A 375 -8.06 -11.02 16.02
N GLU A 376 -6.95 -11.23 15.32
CA GLU A 376 -5.75 -10.41 15.50
C GLU A 376 -5.98 -8.98 15.02
N GLU A 377 -6.33 -8.78 13.74
CA GLU A 377 -6.50 -7.45 13.14
C GLU A 377 -7.49 -6.58 13.94
N LEU A 378 -8.56 -7.17 14.49
CA LEU A 378 -9.50 -6.49 15.37
C LEU A 378 -8.82 -6.01 16.68
N LEU A 379 -8.09 -6.89 17.36
CA LEU A 379 -7.46 -6.61 18.65
C LEU A 379 -6.23 -5.69 18.54
N SER A 380 -5.43 -5.83 17.48
CA SER A 380 -4.31 -4.93 17.14
C SER A 380 -4.76 -3.66 16.42
N CYS A 381 -6.06 -3.46 16.16
CA CYS A 381 -6.57 -2.28 15.46
C CYS A 381 -5.91 -2.06 14.07
N GLY A 382 -5.68 -3.14 13.33
CA GLY A 382 -5.08 -3.18 11.99
C GLY A 382 -4.11 -4.35 11.80
N GLY A 383 -3.65 -4.55 10.56
CA GLY A 383 -2.68 -5.59 10.18
C GLY A 383 -2.20 -5.43 8.74
N ASP A 384 -1.14 -6.15 8.35
CA ASP A 384 -0.46 -5.96 7.05
C ASP A 384 -1.37 -6.21 5.82
N ARG A 385 -2.34 -7.13 5.94
CA ARG A 385 -3.33 -7.42 4.89
C ARG A 385 -4.29 -6.26 4.63
N LEU A 386 -4.56 -5.43 5.64
CA LEU A 386 -5.40 -4.24 5.56
C LEU A 386 -4.60 -3.01 5.10
N SER A 387 -3.61 -3.20 4.23
CA SER A 387 -2.78 -2.09 3.73
C SER A 387 -3.61 -1.07 2.95
N GLY A 388 -3.19 0.20 3.00
CA GLY A 388 -3.88 1.32 2.38
C GLY A 388 -3.57 2.65 3.07
N PRO A 389 -4.14 3.78 2.60
CA PRO A 389 -3.88 5.13 3.11
C PRO A 389 -4.58 5.44 4.45
N TRP A 390 -4.93 4.40 5.23
CA TRP A 390 -5.62 4.51 6.51
C TRP A 390 -4.76 5.24 7.55
N LYS A 391 -5.35 6.18 8.28
CA LYS A 391 -4.65 6.83 9.40
C LYS A 391 -4.63 5.95 10.66
N ARG A 392 -5.70 5.17 10.87
CA ARG A 392 -5.90 4.20 11.96
C ARG A 392 -7.18 3.38 11.72
N MET A 393 -7.33 2.26 12.44
CA MET A 393 -8.63 1.64 12.65
C MET A 393 -9.28 2.16 13.95
N ILE A 394 -10.61 2.27 13.96
CA ILE A 394 -11.43 2.64 15.10
C ILE A 394 -12.31 1.44 15.48
N THR A 395 -12.49 1.26 16.79
CA THR A 395 -13.17 0.11 17.41
C THR A 395 -14.15 0.57 18.49
N ASP A 396 -14.90 1.65 18.28
CA ASP A 396 -15.77 2.26 19.31
C ASP A 396 -16.88 1.32 19.83
N SER A 397 -17.27 0.35 19.01
CA SER A 397 -18.24 -0.71 19.32
C SER A 397 -17.63 -1.85 20.18
N LEU A 398 -16.32 -1.86 20.44
CA LEU A 398 -15.58 -2.95 21.08
C LEU A 398 -15.69 -2.90 22.62
N ILE A 399 -16.88 -3.13 23.15
CA ILE A 399 -17.17 -3.07 24.59
C ILE A 399 -16.73 -4.37 25.29
N ARG A 400 -15.67 -4.31 26.12
CA ARG A 400 -15.13 -5.47 26.87
C ARG A 400 -15.66 -5.63 28.29
N GLU A 401 -16.22 -4.59 28.91
CA GLU A 401 -16.86 -4.68 30.24
C GLU A 401 -18.30 -4.11 30.16
N GLN A 402 -19.27 -4.87 30.66
CA GLN A 402 -20.69 -4.50 30.67
C GLN A 402 -21.09 -4.00 32.07
N SER A 403 -21.74 -2.83 32.13
CA SER A 403 -22.14 -2.24 33.41
C SER A 403 -23.12 -3.13 34.19
N GLY A 404 -22.84 -3.35 35.48
CA GLY A 404 -23.70 -4.16 36.36
C GLY A 404 -23.62 -5.68 36.16
N LYS A 405 -22.71 -6.20 35.34
CA LYS A 405 -22.50 -7.64 35.08
C LYS A 405 -21.14 -8.12 35.58
N THR A 406 -20.95 -9.44 35.65
CA THR A 406 -19.64 -10.01 36.00
C THR A 406 -18.64 -9.84 34.85
N ARG A 407 -17.33 -9.78 35.15
CA ARG A 407 -16.27 -9.75 34.12
C ARG A 407 -16.26 -11.03 33.28
N ALA A 408 -16.56 -12.18 33.89
CA ALA A 408 -16.70 -13.46 33.19
C ALA A 408 -17.79 -13.39 32.11
N TYR A 409 -19.01 -12.96 32.46
CA TYR A 409 -20.10 -12.76 31.50
C TYR A 409 -19.73 -11.72 30.44
N SER A 410 -19.14 -10.59 30.85
CA SER A 410 -18.77 -9.50 29.93
C SER A 410 -17.80 -9.97 28.85
N HIS A 411 -16.82 -10.82 29.22
CA HIS A 411 -15.86 -11.39 28.28
C HIS A 411 -16.47 -12.46 27.37
N LEU A 412 -17.29 -13.38 27.91
CA LEU A 412 -17.98 -14.37 27.07
C LEU A 412 -18.92 -13.71 26.07
N ARG A 413 -19.61 -12.64 26.49
CA ARG A 413 -20.43 -11.81 25.60
C ARG A 413 -19.59 -11.07 24.56
N PHE A 414 -18.45 -10.50 24.94
CA PHE A 414 -17.50 -9.87 24.01
C PHE A 414 -17.03 -10.86 22.92
N LEU A 415 -16.68 -12.09 23.29
CA LEU A 415 -16.32 -13.15 22.34
C LEU A 415 -17.47 -13.47 21.38
N ALA A 416 -18.68 -13.66 21.89
CA ALA A 416 -19.87 -13.95 21.08
C ALA A 416 -20.28 -12.78 20.16
N GLU A 417 -20.20 -11.55 20.66
CA GLU A 417 -20.60 -10.32 19.96
C GLU A 417 -19.68 -9.99 18.78
N TRP A 418 -18.42 -10.45 18.80
CA TRP A 418 -17.43 -10.22 17.73
C TRP A 418 -17.02 -11.46 16.93
N GLY A 419 -17.56 -12.64 17.25
CA GLY A 419 -17.24 -13.88 16.54
C GLY A 419 -15.85 -14.42 16.85
N LEU A 420 -15.37 -14.25 18.09
CA LEU A 420 -14.03 -14.61 18.51
C LEU A 420 -14.02 -15.92 19.31
N SER A 421 -13.17 -16.87 18.92
CA SER A 421 -12.85 -18.02 19.78
C SER A 421 -11.93 -17.60 20.93
N GLY A 422 -12.09 -18.21 22.09
CA GLY A 422 -11.37 -17.81 23.31
C GLY A 422 -11.81 -18.58 24.54
N GLY A 423 -11.69 -17.99 25.73
CA GLY A 423 -12.08 -18.68 26.96
C GLY A 423 -11.95 -17.90 28.27
N LEU A 424 -12.19 -18.60 29.36
CA LEU A 424 -12.02 -18.11 30.74
C LEU A 424 -11.14 -19.06 31.55
N ASN A 425 -10.23 -18.47 32.31
CA ASN A 425 -9.27 -19.17 33.15
C ASN A 425 -9.68 -19.21 34.64
N GLY A 426 -9.52 -20.40 35.23
CA GLY A 426 -9.56 -20.65 36.67
C GLY A 426 -10.89 -21.19 37.20
N SER A 427 -10.87 -22.45 37.67
CA SER A 427 -11.95 -23.17 38.36
C SER A 427 -13.32 -23.00 37.69
N GLY A 428 -13.56 -23.78 36.63
CA GLY A 428 -14.76 -23.71 35.78
C GLY A 428 -16.10 -23.57 36.52
N VAL A 429 -16.25 -24.20 37.69
CA VAL A 429 -17.39 -24.07 38.62
C VAL A 429 -17.83 -22.61 38.84
N LYS A 430 -16.87 -21.67 38.94
CA LYS A 430 -17.16 -20.26 39.22
C LYS A 430 -17.71 -19.50 38.01
N HIS A 431 -17.50 -20.02 36.79
CA HIS A 431 -17.89 -19.35 35.54
C HIS A 431 -19.12 -19.99 34.86
N ILE A 432 -19.57 -21.16 35.32
CA ILE A 432 -20.80 -21.81 34.83
C ILE A 432 -22.00 -20.86 34.89
N ASN A 433 -22.18 -20.10 35.99
CA ASN A 433 -23.28 -19.15 36.10
C ASN A 433 -23.24 -18.04 35.03
N ALA A 434 -22.04 -17.55 34.69
CA ALA A 434 -21.87 -16.54 33.64
C ALA A 434 -22.11 -17.10 32.24
N LEU A 435 -21.73 -18.36 32.01
CA LEU A 435 -22.04 -19.10 30.78
C LEU A 435 -23.56 -19.32 30.63
N LEU A 436 -24.22 -19.80 31.69
CA LEU A 436 -25.67 -20.00 31.70
C LEU A 436 -26.44 -18.70 31.45
N GLU A 437 -26.01 -17.59 32.07
CA GLU A 437 -26.58 -16.26 31.85
C GLU A 437 -26.46 -15.81 30.39
N LEU A 438 -25.30 -16.02 29.75
CA LEU A 438 -25.11 -15.73 28.33
C LEU A 438 -25.97 -16.62 27.44
N ILE A 439 -26.04 -17.93 27.70
CA ILE A 439 -26.83 -18.86 26.88
C ILE A 439 -28.31 -18.47 26.92
N HIS A 440 -28.87 -18.15 28.10
CA HIS A 440 -30.25 -17.70 28.20
C HIS A 440 -30.49 -16.40 27.42
N GLU A 441 -29.58 -15.42 27.47
CA GLU A 441 -29.68 -14.21 26.67
C GLU A 441 -29.65 -14.50 25.16
N LEU A 442 -28.65 -15.25 24.68
CA LEU A 442 -28.49 -15.54 23.26
C LEU A 442 -29.67 -16.37 22.73
N SER A 443 -30.10 -17.42 23.45
CA SER A 443 -31.27 -18.22 23.07
C SER A 443 -32.57 -17.40 23.08
N SER A 444 -32.72 -16.42 23.97
CA SER A 444 -33.91 -15.54 23.99
C SER A 444 -33.95 -14.55 22.81
N LYS A 445 -32.79 -14.10 22.33
CA LYS A 445 -32.67 -13.18 21.18
C LYS A 445 -32.61 -13.90 19.84
N SER A 446 -32.13 -15.14 19.81
CA SER A 446 -31.85 -15.91 18.60
C SER A 446 -32.32 -17.36 18.77
N PRO A 447 -33.61 -17.65 18.52
CA PRO A 447 -34.19 -18.97 18.76
C PRO A 447 -33.70 -20.08 17.81
N GLN A 448 -32.84 -19.75 16.84
CA GLN A 448 -32.18 -20.72 15.93
C GLN A 448 -30.72 -21.02 16.31
N LEU A 449 -30.20 -20.44 17.40
CA LEU A 449 -28.82 -20.66 17.86
C LEU A 449 -28.55 -22.15 18.11
N ARG A 450 -27.55 -22.71 17.42
CA ARG A 450 -27.05 -24.07 17.70
C ARG A 450 -25.83 -24.07 18.63
N LEU A 451 -25.95 -24.78 19.74
CA LEU A 451 -24.96 -24.84 20.82
C LEU A 451 -24.60 -26.28 21.13
N LEU A 452 -23.30 -26.60 21.13
CA LEU A 452 -22.75 -27.86 21.65
C LEU A 452 -21.91 -27.58 22.89
N ILE A 453 -22.18 -28.29 23.99
CA ILE A 453 -21.37 -28.24 25.22
C ILE A 453 -20.72 -29.61 25.44
N VAL A 454 -19.39 -29.65 25.50
CA VAL A 454 -18.61 -30.88 25.74
C VAL A 454 -17.88 -30.83 27.07
N GLY A 455 -17.91 -31.93 27.82
CA GLY A 455 -17.29 -31.99 29.16
C GLY A 455 -17.32 -33.38 29.80
N LYS A 456 -16.89 -33.44 31.05
CA LYS A 456 -17.05 -34.63 31.91
C LYS A 456 -18.44 -34.65 32.55
N LYS A 457 -19.05 -35.84 32.64
CA LYS A 457 -20.42 -36.05 33.14
C LYS A 457 -20.76 -35.25 34.40
N GLN A 458 -19.95 -35.36 35.46
CA GLN A 458 -20.11 -34.63 36.73
C GLN A 458 -20.27 -33.11 36.60
N ARG A 459 -19.63 -32.46 35.61
CA ARG A 459 -19.75 -31.01 35.35
C ARG A 459 -20.93 -30.67 34.46
N LEU A 460 -21.24 -31.56 33.52
CA LEU A 460 -22.35 -31.38 32.61
C LEU A 460 -23.69 -31.53 33.33
N ASP A 461 -23.79 -32.35 34.38
CA ASP A 461 -25.02 -32.53 35.17
C ASP A 461 -25.50 -31.19 35.80
N GLU A 462 -24.57 -30.36 36.30
CA GLU A 462 -24.83 -29.01 36.82
C GLU A 462 -25.37 -28.08 35.71
N ILE A 463 -24.73 -28.09 34.54
CA ILE A 463 -25.10 -27.26 33.38
C ILE A 463 -26.45 -27.70 32.78
N TYR A 464 -26.70 -29.00 32.67
CA TYR A 464 -27.95 -29.58 32.18
C TYR A 464 -29.13 -29.24 33.09
N THR A 465 -28.92 -29.21 34.41
CA THR A 465 -29.91 -28.74 35.38
C THR A 465 -30.23 -27.25 35.16
N GLY A 466 -29.21 -26.42 34.96
CA GLY A 466 -29.38 -24.99 34.67
C GLY A 466 -30.02 -24.67 33.31
N LEU A 467 -29.90 -25.57 32.32
CA LEU A 467 -30.44 -25.40 30.97
C LEU A 467 -31.79 -26.10 30.74
N GLN A 468 -32.37 -26.81 31.72
CA GLN A 468 -33.67 -27.48 31.58
C GLN A 468 -34.79 -26.64 30.91
N PRO A 469 -34.93 -25.32 31.17
CA PRO A 469 -35.96 -24.50 30.52
C PRO A 469 -35.84 -24.41 28.99
N LEU A 470 -34.67 -24.74 28.43
CA LEU A 470 -34.38 -24.70 26.99
C LEU A 470 -34.37 -26.09 26.33
N SER A 471 -34.80 -27.15 27.05
CA SER A 471 -34.88 -28.54 26.56
C SER A 471 -33.60 -29.07 25.86
N PRO A 472 -32.42 -29.03 26.52
CA PRO A 472 -31.17 -29.51 25.95
C PRO A 472 -31.18 -31.02 25.73
N LEU A 473 -30.63 -31.48 24.60
CA LEU A 473 -30.38 -32.89 24.36
C LEU A 473 -29.15 -33.34 25.16
N TRP A 474 -29.25 -34.47 25.85
CA TRP A 474 -28.17 -35.05 26.65
C TRP A 474 -27.65 -36.35 26.01
N LEU A 475 -26.32 -36.46 25.84
CA LEU A 475 -25.65 -37.63 25.27
C LEU A 475 -24.50 -38.08 26.19
N ASP A 476 -24.58 -39.29 26.74
CA ASP A 476 -23.63 -39.82 27.73
C ASP A 476 -22.76 -40.99 27.26
N GLY A 477 -22.84 -41.34 25.97
CA GLY A 477 -22.11 -42.44 25.38
C GLY A 477 -22.83 -43.78 25.53
N SER A 478 -24.15 -43.79 25.74
CA SER A 478 -24.92 -45.00 25.99
C SER A 478 -25.58 -45.55 24.72
N LYS A 479 -25.96 -46.83 24.72
CA LYS A 479 -26.68 -47.46 23.58
C LYS A 479 -28.05 -46.82 23.25
N LYS A 480 -28.54 -45.89 24.08
CA LYS A 480 -29.77 -45.13 23.81
C LYS A 480 -29.51 -43.91 22.93
N ASP A 481 -28.30 -43.38 22.96
CA ASP A 481 -27.92 -42.13 22.31
C ASP A 481 -27.88 -42.29 20.78
N SER A 482 -27.68 -43.52 20.30
CA SER A 482 -27.78 -43.90 18.88
C SER A 482 -29.17 -43.69 18.26
N SER A 483 -30.22 -43.47 19.07
CA SER A 483 -31.57 -43.11 18.59
C SER A 483 -31.99 -41.68 18.98
N ALA A 484 -31.05 -40.85 19.46
CA ALA A 484 -31.35 -39.48 19.86
C ALA A 484 -31.55 -38.56 18.63
N PRO A 485 -32.43 -37.54 18.71
CA PRO A 485 -32.74 -36.65 17.60
C PRO A 485 -31.68 -35.53 17.44
N VAL A 486 -30.40 -35.90 17.35
CA VAL A 486 -29.22 -35.02 17.32
C VAL A 486 -29.31 -33.93 16.23
N GLN A 487 -29.85 -34.27 15.06
CA GLN A 487 -29.98 -33.32 13.94
C GLN A 487 -31.01 -32.21 14.18
N SER A 488 -32.12 -32.48 14.88
CA SER A 488 -33.17 -31.48 15.15
C SER A 488 -32.95 -30.68 16.43
N SER A 489 -32.02 -31.11 17.29
CA SER A 489 -31.70 -30.41 18.53
C SER A 489 -30.89 -29.14 18.28
N LEU A 490 -31.28 -28.06 18.97
CA LEU A 490 -30.55 -26.78 18.94
C LEU A 490 -29.49 -26.69 20.03
N ILE A 491 -29.78 -27.20 21.23
CA ILE A 491 -28.81 -27.28 22.34
C ILE A 491 -28.49 -28.74 22.61
N ILE A 492 -27.21 -29.09 22.55
CA ILE A 492 -26.69 -30.45 22.75
C ILE A 492 -25.62 -30.41 23.83
N ILE A 493 -25.70 -31.33 24.78
CA ILE A 493 -24.75 -31.51 25.87
C ILE A 493 -24.21 -32.94 25.79
N ALA A 494 -22.94 -33.07 25.43
CA ALA A 494 -22.30 -34.34 25.12
C ALA A 494 -21.11 -34.62 26.04
N THR A 495 -21.04 -35.82 26.59
CA THR A 495 -19.83 -36.25 27.32
C THR A 495 -18.66 -36.51 26.38
N THR A 496 -17.42 -36.47 26.89
CA THR A 496 -16.22 -36.87 26.14
C THR A 496 -16.31 -38.29 25.54
N ASN A 497 -17.07 -39.20 26.16
CA ASN A 497 -17.29 -40.55 25.66
C ASN A 497 -18.30 -40.61 24.50
N SER A 498 -19.24 -39.65 24.44
CA SER A 498 -20.19 -39.51 23.34
C SER A 498 -19.48 -38.97 22.08
N ILE A 499 -18.63 -37.96 22.26
CA ILE A 499 -17.82 -37.38 21.17
C ILE A 499 -16.83 -38.39 20.58
N THR A 500 -16.11 -39.16 21.40
CA THR A 500 -15.18 -40.20 20.89
C THR A 500 -15.87 -41.40 20.23
N LYS A 501 -17.19 -41.51 20.34
CA LYS A 501 -18.03 -42.50 19.62
C LYS A 501 -18.69 -41.93 18.36
N ASN A 502 -18.42 -40.67 18.01
CA ASN A 502 -19.07 -39.94 16.92
C ASN A 502 -20.61 -39.90 17.00
N GLU A 503 -21.17 -39.94 18.21
CA GLU A 503 -22.63 -39.83 18.43
C GLU A 503 -23.15 -38.42 18.09
N VAL A 504 -22.30 -37.40 18.24
CA VAL A 504 -22.44 -36.15 17.51
C VAL A 504 -21.67 -36.29 16.19
N PRO A 505 -22.33 -36.25 15.02
CA PRO A 505 -21.63 -36.30 13.75
C PRO A 505 -20.64 -35.12 13.64
N PRO A 506 -19.35 -35.34 13.30
CA PRO A 506 -18.36 -34.26 13.18
C PRO A 506 -18.78 -33.18 12.18
N SER A 507 -19.56 -33.68 11.24
CA SER A 507 -20.22 -33.02 10.15
C SER A 507 -21.20 -31.92 10.65
N LEU A 508 -21.96 -32.11 11.74
CA LEU A 508 -23.00 -31.16 12.19
C LEU A 508 -22.43 -29.77 12.57
N LYS A 509 -23.00 -28.70 12.00
CA LYS A 509 -22.59 -27.30 12.26
C LYS A 509 -23.12 -26.77 13.58
N PHE A 510 -22.29 -26.01 14.30
CA PHE A 510 -22.67 -25.26 15.50
C PHE A 510 -22.36 -23.75 15.39
N ASP A 511 -23.20 -22.92 16.02
CA ASP A 511 -22.90 -21.49 16.20
C ASP A 511 -21.88 -21.31 17.34
N ILE A 512 -21.99 -22.10 18.41
CA ILE A 512 -21.05 -22.11 19.54
C ILE A 512 -20.68 -23.55 19.90
N LEU A 513 -19.38 -23.83 20.04
CA LEU A 513 -18.85 -25.01 20.73
C LEU A 513 -18.24 -24.59 22.07
N VAL A 514 -18.81 -25.05 23.18
CA VAL A 514 -18.31 -24.80 24.54
C VAL A 514 -17.58 -26.04 25.07
N LEU A 515 -16.36 -25.83 25.54
CA LEU A 515 -15.46 -26.86 26.05
C LEU A 515 -15.25 -26.67 27.55
N ILE A 516 -15.68 -27.65 28.36
CA ILE A 516 -15.63 -27.60 29.82
C ILE A 516 -14.45 -28.43 30.33
N GLU A 517 -13.49 -27.77 30.99
CA GLU A 517 -12.22 -28.35 31.47
C GLU A 517 -11.37 -29.04 30.36
N PRO A 518 -11.17 -28.42 29.17
CA PRO A 518 -10.47 -29.04 28.05
C PRO A 518 -9.00 -29.37 28.38
N ASP A 519 -8.37 -28.59 29.24
CA ASP A 519 -7.02 -28.78 29.77
C ASP A 519 -6.80 -30.15 30.44
N ILE A 520 -7.87 -30.78 30.95
CA ILE A 520 -7.78 -32.10 31.58
C ILE A 520 -7.94 -33.23 30.55
N MET A 521 -8.65 -33.01 29.44
CA MET A 521 -8.98 -34.04 28.43
C MET A 521 -8.07 -34.02 27.20
N THR A 522 -7.60 -32.87 26.73
CA THR A 522 -6.78 -32.71 25.51
C THR A 522 -5.38 -32.23 25.86
N LYS A 523 -4.56 -33.15 26.39
CA LYS A 523 -3.17 -32.87 26.82
C LYS A 523 -2.15 -32.91 25.67
N SER A 524 -2.45 -33.67 24.61
CA SER A 524 -1.68 -33.81 23.37
C SER A 524 -2.62 -33.90 22.16
N ASN A 525 -2.14 -33.49 20.99
CA ASN A 525 -2.83 -33.62 19.70
C ASN A 525 -3.07 -35.10 19.32
N SER A 526 -2.20 -36.02 19.77
CA SER A 526 -2.34 -37.48 19.59
C SER A 526 -3.53 -38.12 20.32
N THR A 527 -4.34 -37.38 21.08
CA THR A 527 -5.49 -37.96 21.79
C THR A 527 -6.71 -38.13 20.87
N LYS A 528 -7.38 -39.28 20.93
CA LYS A 528 -8.61 -39.54 20.13
C LYS A 528 -9.70 -38.48 20.32
N ILE A 529 -9.82 -37.93 21.54
CA ILE A 529 -10.76 -36.84 21.83
C ILE A 529 -10.38 -35.52 21.16
N PHE A 530 -9.09 -35.22 21.00
CA PHE A 530 -8.64 -34.05 20.24
C PHE A 530 -9.06 -34.18 18.77
N ALA A 531 -8.70 -35.27 18.10
CA ALA A 531 -9.07 -35.51 16.70
C ALA A 531 -10.60 -35.54 16.47
N SER A 532 -11.39 -36.00 17.44
CA SER A 532 -12.86 -35.93 17.36
C SER A 532 -13.41 -34.50 17.55
N LEU A 533 -12.79 -33.68 18.41
CA LEU A 533 -13.20 -32.30 18.65
C LEU A 533 -12.76 -31.33 17.54
N GLU A 534 -11.58 -31.55 16.98
CA GLU A 534 -11.00 -30.78 15.89
C GLU A 534 -11.91 -30.80 14.66
N LYS A 535 -12.42 -31.99 14.30
CA LYS A 535 -13.34 -32.23 13.18
C LYS A 535 -14.72 -31.54 13.31
N LEU A 536 -15.11 -31.03 14.48
CA LEU A 536 -16.41 -30.38 14.69
C LEU A 536 -16.43 -28.93 14.17
N LYS A 537 -17.25 -28.64 13.15
CA LYS A 537 -17.35 -27.30 12.56
C LYS A 537 -18.22 -26.36 13.44
N ALA A 538 -17.61 -25.32 14.01
CA ALA A 538 -18.26 -24.34 14.88
C ALA A 538 -17.79 -22.90 14.58
N ARG A 539 -18.71 -21.91 14.56
CA ARG A 539 -18.35 -20.50 14.28
C ARG A 539 -17.44 -19.89 15.34
N ILE A 540 -17.72 -20.15 16.62
CA ILE A 540 -16.82 -19.81 17.72
C ILE A 540 -16.63 -21.02 18.65
N ARG A 541 -15.43 -21.12 19.22
CA ARG A 541 -15.07 -22.11 20.23
C ARG A 541 -14.75 -21.39 21.55
N ILE A 542 -15.37 -21.81 22.65
CA ILE A 542 -15.26 -21.19 23.98
C ILE A 542 -14.76 -22.23 24.99
N ALA A 543 -13.58 -22.02 25.58
CA ALA A 543 -13.04 -22.89 26.62
C ALA A 543 -13.25 -22.34 28.05
N LEU A 544 -13.69 -23.18 28.98
CA LEU A 544 -13.71 -22.91 30.42
C LEU A 544 -12.69 -23.83 31.12
N TYR A 545 -11.54 -23.29 31.49
CA TYR A 545 -10.40 -24.07 31.99
C TYR A 545 -10.47 -24.38 33.49
N ALA A 546 -9.93 -25.54 33.89
CA ALA A 546 -9.94 -25.97 35.29
C ALA A 546 -8.88 -25.24 36.14
N ASP A 547 -7.62 -25.21 35.69
CA ASP A 547 -6.48 -24.62 36.41
C ASP A 547 -5.59 -23.78 35.48
N MET A 548 -4.67 -22.98 36.02
CA MET A 548 -3.65 -22.23 35.27
C MET A 548 -2.43 -23.08 34.90
N GLU A 549 -2.29 -24.31 35.42
CA GLU A 549 -1.06 -25.11 35.24
C GLU A 549 -0.81 -25.56 33.78
N TYR A 550 -1.86 -25.76 32.98
CA TYR A 550 -1.69 -26.09 31.56
C TYR A 550 -1.02 -24.96 30.77
N MET A 551 -1.23 -23.69 31.18
CA MET A 551 -0.53 -22.51 30.63
C MET A 551 0.96 -22.44 30.99
N LYS A 552 1.49 -23.38 31.77
CA LYS A 552 2.95 -23.52 32.01
C LYS A 552 3.61 -24.48 31.01
N ARG A 553 2.84 -25.27 30.24
CA ARG A 553 3.35 -26.33 29.36
C ARG A 553 3.11 -25.95 27.89
N TYR A 554 4.18 -25.58 27.20
CA TYR A 554 4.13 -25.13 25.79
C TYR A 554 3.35 -26.10 24.86
N GLN A 555 3.60 -27.40 24.97
CA GLN A 555 2.87 -28.42 24.20
C GLN A 555 1.36 -28.41 24.47
N THR A 556 0.94 -28.27 25.72
CA THR A 556 -0.49 -28.21 26.05
C THR A 556 -1.11 -26.89 25.59
N GLN A 557 -0.37 -25.78 25.59
CA GLN A 557 -0.85 -24.53 25.01
C GLN A 557 -1.07 -24.62 23.50
N LEU A 558 -0.14 -25.21 22.73
CA LEU A 558 -0.30 -25.50 21.29
C LEU A 558 -1.63 -26.22 21.01
N VAL A 559 -1.86 -27.33 21.70
CA VAL A 559 -3.09 -28.14 21.54
C VAL A 559 -4.34 -27.33 21.87
N GLN A 560 -4.32 -26.47 22.89
CA GLN A 560 -5.48 -25.63 23.23
C GLN A 560 -5.69 -24.46 22.25
N HIS A 561 -4.64 -23.92 21.65
CA HIS A 561 -4.74 -22.88 20.62
C HIS A 561 -5.31 -23.44 19.32
N GLU A 562 -4.79 -24.58 18.87
CA GLU A 562 -5.25 -25.34 17.71
C GLU A 562 -6.73 -25.72 17.87
N LEU A 563 -7.10 -26.26 19.04
CA LEU A 563 -8.48 -26.57 19.40
C LEU A 563 -9.41 -25.34 19.37
N LEU A 564 -8.91 -24.13 19.62
CA LEU A 564 -9.69 -22.88 19.56
C LEU A 564 -9.58 -22.14 18.21
N GLY A 565 -8.69 -22.55 17.30
CA GLY A 565 -8.39 -21.82 16.06
C GLY A 565 -7.60 -20.51 16.27
N ILE A 566 -6.82 -20.39 17.35
CA ILE A 566 -6.04 -19.18 17.67
C ILE A 566 -4.67 -19.26 16.99
N THR A 567 -4.56 -18.64 15.81
CA THR A 567 -3.37 -18.73 14.94
C THR A 567 -2.14 -17.97 15.44
N ARG A 568 -2.29 -16.88 16.21
CA ARG A 568 -1.16 -16.07 16.71
C ARG A 568 -1.19 -15.90 18.23
N TRP A 569 -0.04 -16.11 18.86
CA TRP A 569 0.13 -16.03 20.31
C TRP A 569 -0.02 -14.62 20.90
N SER A 570 0.19 -13.58 20.09
CA SER A 570 0.18 -12.16 20.48
C SER A 570 -1.13 -11.70 21.11
N VAL A 571 -2.25 -12.35 20.79
CA VAL A 571 -3.60 -11.97 21.23
C VAL A 571 -4.21 -12.91 22.25
N THR A 572 -3.53 -14.00 22.61
CA THR A 572 -4.03 -15.05 23.52
C THR A 572 -4.54 -14.50 24.85
N ASP A 573 -3.76 -13.63 25.49
CA ASP A 573 -4.12 -13.04 26.79
C ASP A 573 -5.40 -12.18 26.69
N CYS A 574 -5.71 -11.64 25.51
CA CYS A 574 -6.95 -10.88 25.27
C CYS A 574 -8.16 -11.77 24.99
N LEU A 575 -7.96 -12.99 24.47
CA LEU A 575 -9.01 -13.97 24.13
C LEU A 575 -9.30 -14.95 25.29
N ILE A 576 -8.29 -15.30 26.09
CA ILE A 576 -8.39 -16.22 27.24
C ILE A 576 -8.01 -15.47 28.51
N ILE A 577 -8.98 -14.82 29.15
CA ILE A 577 -8.72 -14.00 30.35
C ILE A 577 -8.88 -14.79 31.66
N ASN A 578 -8.23 -14.32 32.72
CA ASN A 578 -8.62 -14.65 34.09
C ASN A 578 -9.53 -13.53 34.64
N PRO A 579 -10.85 -13.75 34.82
CA PRO A 579 -11.79 -12.69 35.17
C PRO A 579 -11.62 -12.16 36.61
N PHE A 580 -10.84 -12.82 37.47
CA PHE A 580 -10.48 -12.32 38.80
C PHE A 580 -9.35 -11.28 38.76
N LYS A 581 -8.65 -11.15 37.63
CA LYS A 581 -7.66 -10.11 37.37
C LYS A 581 -8.28 -8.95 36.57
N PRO A 582 -7.69 -7.73 36.59
CA PRO A 582 -8.04 -6.70 35.62
C PRO A 582 -7.81 -7.21 34.20
N LEU A 583 -8.59 -6.70 33.23
CA LEU A 583 -8.43 -7.08 31.83
C LEU A 583 -7.02 -6.70 31.34
N PRO A 584 -6.36 -7.56 30.54
CA PRO A 584 -5.12 -7.20 29.90
C PRO A 584 -5.37 -6.08 28.88
N HIS A 585 -4.40 -5.17 28.79
CA HIS A 585 -4.38 -4.13 27.76
C HIS A 585 -4.39 -4.78 26.37
N LEU A 586 -5.08 -4.13 25.43
CA LEU A 586 -5.03 -4.53 24.03
C LEU A 586 -3.57 -4.43 23.51
N PRO A 587 -3.20 -5.20 22.48
CA PRO A 587 -1.94 -5.03 21.77
C PRO A 587 -1.72 -3.57 21.35
N LYS A 588 -0.45 -3.18 21.15
CA LYS A 588 -0.14 -1.86 20.58
C LYS A 588 -0.85 -1.74 19.22
N PRO A 589 -1.60 -0.64 18.96
CA PRO A 589 -2.26 -0.46 17.68
C PRO A 589 -1.28 -0.57 16.51
N TYR A 590 -1.69 -1.28 15.47
CA TYR A 590 -0.93 -1.43 14.24
C TYR A 590 -0.76 -0.05 13.58
N VAL A 591 0.47 0.27 13.22
CA VAL A 591 0.81 1.54 12.56
C VAL A 591 0.79 1.31 11.06
N PHE A 592 -0.28 1.77 10.42
CA PHE A 592 -0.38 1.76 8.96
C PHE A 592 0.78 2.54 8.35
N LYS A 593 1.49 1.89 7.41
CA LYS A 593 2.55 2.54 6.63
C LYS A 593 1.88 3.57 5.72
N GLN A 594 2.04 4.85 6.03
CA GLN A 594 1.55 5.91 5.15
C GLN A 594 2.26 5.82 3.81
N VAL A 595 1.55 5.32 2.80
CA VAL A 595 1.98 5.45 1.41
C VAL A 595 1.95 6.94 1.10
N ALA A 596 3.13 7.55 1.02
CA ALA A 596 3.24 8.92 0.56
C ALA A 596 2.74 8.96 -0.89
N LEU A 597 1.56 9.57 -1.08
CA LEU A 597 1.07 10.01 -2.39
C LEU A 597 2.06 11.04 -2.93
N LYS A 598 3.17 10.55 -3.50
CA LYS A 598 4.08 11.37 -4.29
C LYS A 598 3.24 11.91 -5.44
N THR A 599 3.11 13.23 -5.49
CA THR A 599 2.37 13.96 -6.52
C THR A 599 2.68 13.33 -7.87
N GLN A 600 1.66 12.84 -8.56
CA GLN A 600 1.84 12.11 -9.81
C GLN A 600 2.54 13.03 -10.80
N GLN A 601 3.83 12.78 -11.04
CA GLN A 601 4.51 13.35 -12.19
C GLN A 601 3.87 12.69 -13.41
N THR A 602 3.04 13.45 -14.12
CA THR A 602 2.56 13.09 -15.46
C THR A 602 3.75 12.64 -16.29
N PHE A 603 3.62 11.48 -16.96
CA PHE A 603 4.67 10.79 -17.73
C PHE A 603 5.36 11.64 -18.84
N ALA A 604 4.97 12.89 -19.04
CA ALA A 604 5.44 13.79 -20.10
C ALA A 604 6.70 14.61 -19.75
N GLU A 605 7.14 14.66 -18.49
CA GLU A 605 8.33 15.47 -18.09
C GLU A 605 9.49 14.63 -17.54
N ILE A 606 10.06 13.78 -18.40
CA ILE A 606 11.45 13.31 -18.23
C ILE A 606 12.37 14.40 -18.79
N GLN A 607 12.63 15.45 -18.01
CA GLN A 607 13.78 16.32 -18.26
C GLN A 607 15.03 15.70 -17.63
N LEU A 608 16.00 15.34 -18.47
CA LEU A 608 17.34 14.96 -18.08
C LEU A 608 18.06 16.14 -17.39
N GLN A 609 17.91 16.26 -16.08
CA GLN A 609 18.73 17.14 -15.24
C GLN A 609 19.69 16.29 -14.39
N GLY A 610 20.89 16.10 -14.93
CA GLY A 610 22.03 15.68 -14.12
C GLY A 610 22.63 16.89 -13.41
N GLU A 611 22.43 16.98 -12.09
CA GLU A 611 23.25 17.85 -11.23
C GLU A 611 23.83 17.06 -10.04
N PRO A 612 25.03 17.42 -9.56
CA PRO A 612 25.82 16.56 -8.68
C PRO A 612 25.41 16.62 -7.20
N ALA A 613 25.50 15.48 -6.52
CA ALA A 613 25.21 15.39 -5.09
C ALA A 613 26.20 16.22 -4.24
N PRO A 614 25.73 17.01 -3.26
CA PRO A 614 26.60 17.77 -2.36
C PRO A 614 27.23 16.87 -1.27
N ASN A 615 28.55 16.72 -1.31
CA ASN A 615 29.31 16.03 -0.27
C ASN A 615 29.18 16.69 1.11
N LYS A 616 28.49 16.03 2.05
CA LYS A 616 28.66 16.23 3.50
C LYS A 616 28.63 14.89 4.23
N GLY A 617 29.81 14.32 4.46
CA GLY A 617 29.97 13.16 5.34
C GLY A 617 29.72 13.53 6.80
N VAL A 618 28.93 12.72 7.50
CA VAL A 618 28.80 12.75 8.96
C VAL A 618 29.74 11.68 9.52
N PRO A 619 30.65 12.00 10.47
CA PRO A 619 31.59 11.03 11.00
C PRO A 619 30.91 10.08 12.00
N ILE A 620 31.06 8.77 11.77
CA ILE A 620 30.66 7.73 12.72
C ILE A 620 31.79 7.56 13.76
N PRO A 621 31.50 7.47 15.08
CA PRO A 621 32.54 7.35 16.10
C PRO A 621 33.34 6.04 15.97
N GLN A 622 34.66 6.15 16.09
CA GLN A 622 35.55 4.98 16.12
C GLN A 622 35.31 4.16 17.40
N ARG A 623 35.14 2.84 17.24
CA ARG A 623 35.06 1.89 18.35
C ARG A 623 36.47 1.42 18.68
N THR A 624 36.93 1.66 19.90
CA THR A 624 38.31 1.37 20.34
C THR A 624 38.55 -0.14 20.45
N GLU A 625 39.42 -0.68 19.61
CA GLU A 625 39.99 -2.03 19.82
C GLU A 625 41.36 -1.94 20.50
N LEU A 626 41.58 -2.83 21.48
CA LEU A 626 42.79 -2.84 22.32
C LEU A 626 43.98 -3.44 21.56
N THR A 627 44.92 -2.58 21.19
CA THR A 627 46.19 -2.99 20.54
C THR A 627 47.13 -3.71 21.50
N THR A 628 47.44 -4.97 21.24
CA THR A 628 48.68 -5.60 21.72
C THR A 628 49.76 -5.52 20.65
N ASN A 629 50.77 -4.68 20.89
CA ASN A 629 51.90 -4.48 19.97
C ASN A 629 52.78 -5.74 19.84
N ILE A 630 52.88 -6.31 18.63
CA ILE A 630 54.03 -7.13 18.23
C ILE A 630 54.46 -6.78 16.80
N GLY A 631 55.65 -6.17 16.69
CA GLY A 631 56.60 -6.35 15.58
C GLY A 631 56.18 -5.88 14.17
N PHE A 632 56.94 -4.90 13.64
CA PHE A 632 57.00 -4.59 12.22
C PHE A 632 57.09 -5.87 11.36
N ARG A 633 56.09 -6.11 10.51
CA ARG A 633 56.20 -6.91 9.29
C ARG A 633 55.92 -5.99 8.09
N PRO A 634 56.61 -6.14 6.96
CA PRO A 634 56.31 -5.34 5.78
C PRO A 634 54.87 -5.63 5.33
N GLN A 635 54.07 -4.58 5.12
CA GLN A 635 52.78 -4.71 4.46
C GLN A 635 53.00 -5.01 2.98
N ILE A 636 53.15 -6.30 2.66
CA ILE A 636 52.82 -6.80 1.34
C ILE A 636 51.30 -6.66 1.23
N ASN A 637 50.83 -5.70 0.43
CA ASN A 637 49.43 -5.64 0.02
C ASN A 637 49.16 -6.84 -0.90
N ILE A 638 48.88 -7.99 -0.30
CA ILE A 638 48.32 -9.14 -1.00
C ILE A 638 46.86 -8.80 -1.27
N SER A 639 46.58 -8.23 -2.44
CA SER A 639 45.24 -8.27 -3.01
C SER A 639 44.90 -9.75 -3.25
N PHE A 640 44.06 -10.33 -2.40
CA PHE A 640 43.51 -11.66 -2.63
C PHE A 640 42.70 -11.61 -3.93
N ARG A 641 43.27 -12.14 -5.03
CA ARG A 641 42.54 -12.28 -6.29
C ARG A 641 41.37 -13.23 -6.05
N THR A 642 40.17 -12.83 -6.46
CA THR A 642 39.03 -13.75 -6.43
C THR A 642 39.16 -14.79 -7.54
N GLY A 643 38.53 -15.96 -7.37
CA GLY A 643 38.59 -17.04 -8.37
C GLY A 643 38.02 -16.60 -9.73
N GLU A 644 37.05 -15.69 -9.71
CA GLU A 644 36.42 -15.09 -10.88
C GLU A 644 37.38 -14.15 -11.63
N GLN A 645 38.17 -13.32 -10.92
CA GLN A 645 39.19 -12.46 -11.54
C GLN A 645 40.27 -13.30 -12.23
N TYR A 646 40.70 -14.39 -11.57
CA TYR A 646 41.66 -15.32 -12.15
C TYR A 646 41.09 -16.09 -13.36
N PHE A 647 39.81 -16.48 -13.32
CA PHE A 647 39.13 -17.04 -14.50
C PHE A 647 39.15 -16.07 -15.70
N VAL A 648 38.86 -14.79 -15.50
CA VAL A 648 38.85 -13.79 -16.58
C VAL A 648 40.26 -13.57 -17.15
N GLU A 649 41.30 -13.55 -16.31
CA GLU A 649 42.70 -13.50 -16.74
C GLU A 649 43.07 -14.71 -17.62
N GLN A 650 42.68 -15.93 -17.23
CA GLN A 650 42.87 -17.13 -18.06
C GLN A 650 42.06 -17.06 -19.36
N ALA A 651 40.83 -16.56 -19.32
CA ALA A 651 39.96 -16.41 -20.48
C ALA A 651 40.57 -15.44 -21.52
N GLN A 652 41.11 -14.30 -21.06
CA GLN A 652 41.82 -13.33 -21.89
C GLN A 652 43.10 -13.93 -22.48
N ASN A 653 43.92 -14.61 -21.67
CA ASN A 653 45.14 -15.29 -22.13
C ASN A 653 44.87 -16.38 -23.18
N PHE A 654 43.76 -17.11 -23.05
CA PHE A 654 43.36 -18.13 -24.02
C PHE A 654 42.41 -17.62 -25.11
N SER A 655 42.09 -16.32 -25.18
CA SER A 655 41.09 -15.77 -26.09
C SER A 655 41.35 -16.06 -27.57
N THR A 656 42.62 -16.07 -27.99
CA THR A 656 43.09 -16.36 -29.35
C THR A 656 43.46 -17.83 -29.59
N LYS A 657 43.43 -18.68 -28.55
CA LYS A 657 43.83 -20.09 -28.63
C LYS A 657 42.77 -20.91 -29.38
N THR A 658 43.22 -21.59 -30.44
CA THR A 658 42.38 -22.44 -31.30
C THR A 658 43.07 -23.77 -31.59
N VAL A 659 42.30 -24.83 -31.84
CA VAL A 659 42.81 -26.15 -32.23
C VAL A 659 42.18 -26.55 -33.57
N LYS A 660 42.98 -27.08 -34.50
CA LYS A 660 42.50 -27.41 -35.87
C LYS A 660 41.55 -28.61 -35.91
N GLN A 661 41.79 -29.61 -35.06
CA GLN A 661 40.99 -30.82 -34.93
C GLN A 661 41.19 -31.40 -33.53
N ALA A 662 40.11 -31.83 -32.89
CA ALA A 662 40.12 -32.52 -31.61
C ALA A 662 39.03 -33.60 -31.60
N ARG A 663 39.18 -34.63 -30.75
CA ARG A 663 38.14 -35.63 -30.51
C ARG A 663 37.24 -35.15 -29.37
N PHE A 664 35.93 -35.30 -29.51
CA PHE A 664 34.98 -35.07 -28.42
C PHE A 664 35.40 -35.87 -27.19
N THR A 665 35.51 -35.18 -26.06
CA THR A 665 35.88 -35.75 -24.77
C THR A 665 34.86 -35.25 -23.75
N PRO A 666 34.09 -36.14 -23.09
CA PRO A 666 33.04 -35.72 -22.17
C PRO A 666 33.57 -34.84 -21.02
N PHE A 667 32.78 -33.86 -20.58
CA PHE A 667 33.11 -32.94 -19.51
C PHE A 667 31.84 -32.47 -18.79
N MET A 668 31.74 -32.83 -17.51
CA MET A 668 30.62 -32.47 -16.64
C MET A 668 31.17 -31.92 -15.32
N THR A 669 30.79 -30.69 -14.98
CA THR A 669 31.16 -29.98 -13.74
C THR A 669 30.16 -28.84 -13.51
N TYR A 670 29.73 -28.64 -12.26
CA TYR A 670 28.72 -27.64 -11.88
C TYR A 670 29.19 -26.19 -12.10
N TRP A 671 30.46 -25.88 -11.79
CA TRP A 671 31.10 -24.60 -12.10
C TRP A 671 32.36 -24.82 -12.95
N PRO A 672 32.23 -24.91 -14.29
CA PRO A 672 33.37 -25.20 -15.15
C PRO A 672 34.35 -24.02 -15.21
N THR A 673 35.64 -24.33 -15.05
CA THR A 673 36.78 -23.41 -15.23
C THR A 673 37.83 -24.05 -16.15
N TYR A 674 38.81 -23.28 -16.63
CA TYR A 674 39.94 -23.82 -17.39
C TYR A 674 40.75 -24.87 -16.62
N GLU A 675 40.85 -24.75 -15.29
CA GLU A 675 41.60 -25.67 -14.44
C GLU A 675 40.86 -26.99 -14.18
N SER A 676 39.52 -26.99 -14.28
CA SER A 676 38.71 -28.21 -14.17
C SER A 676 38.80 -29.13 -15.39
N MET A 677 39.46 -28.71 -16.48
CA MET A 677 39.61 -29.48 -17.71
C MET A 677 40.98 -30.16 -17.83
N THR A 678 40.98 -31.44 -18.20
CA THR A 678 42.18 -32.14 -18.69
C THR A 678 42.69 -31.54 -20.02
N SER A 679 43.91 -31.92 -20.43
CA SER A 679 44.52 -31.45 -21.68
C SER A 679 43.69 -31.83 -22.93
N THR A 680 43.07 -33.01 -22.95
CA THR A 680 42.20 -33.47 -24.04
C THR A 680 40.86 -32.72 -24.07
N GLN A 681 40.22 -32.52 -22.91
CA GLN A 681 39.01 -31.69 -22.79
C GLN A 681 39.26 -30.25 -23.21
N SER A 682 40.41 -29.67 -22.81
CA SER A 682 40.84 -28.34 -23.25
C SER A 682 41.05 -28.25 -24.77
N GLN A 683 41.64 -29.27 -25.40
CA GLN A 683 41.81 -29.32 -26.85
C GLN A 683 40.46 -29.39 -27.58
N TRP A 684 39.50 -30.16 -27.06
CA TRP A 684 38.13 -30.17 -27.57
C TRP A 684 37.48 -28.79 -27.43
N TYR A 685 37.55 -28.17 -26.26
CA TYR A 685 36.98 -26.85 -26.02
C TYR A 685 37.50 -25.79 -27.00
N PHE A 686 38.81 -25.71 -27.22
CA PHE A 686 39.40 -24.74 -28.15
C PHE A 686 39.11 -25.04 -29.63
N TYR A 687 38.79 -26.29 -30.00
CA TYR A 687 38.27 -26.63 -31.32
C TYR A 687 36.79 -26.22 -31.45
N TRP A 688 35.94 -26.68 -30.53
CA TRP A 688 34.50 -26.41 -30.51
C TRP A 688 34.19 -24.90 -30.46
N ARG A 689 34.84 -24.16 -29.55
CA ARG A 689 34.69 -22.70 -29.42
C ARG A 689 35.07 -21.96 -30.70
N ALA A 690 36.07 -22.44 -31.45
CA ALA A 690 36.44 -21.85 -32.73
C ALA A 690 35.36 -22.05 -33.79
N ARG A 691 34.69 -23.21 -33.82
CA ARG A 691 33.53 -23.48 -34.71
C ARG A 691 32.33 -22.62 -34.33
N VAL A 692 32.00 -22.53 -33.04
CA VAL A 692 30.90 -21.69 -32.52
C VAL A 692 31.09 -20.20 -32.84
N ARG A 693 32.32 -19.68 -32.71
CA ARG A 693 32.64 -18.30 -33.13
C ARG A 693 32.53 -18.06 -34.64
N CYS A 694 32.46 -19.12 -35.46
CA CYS A 694 32.18 -19.04 -36.90
C CYS A 694 30.70 -19.27 -37.24
N GLY A 695 29.80 -19.41 -36.25
CA GLY A 695 28.38 -19.70 -36.46
C GLY A 695 28.05 -21.18 -36.70
N GLU A 696 29.02 -22.09 -36.56
CA GLU A 696 28.78 -23.53 -36.59
C GLU A 696 28.60 -24.06 -35.16
N TYR A 697 27.55 -24.86 -34.88
CA TYR A 697 27.21 -25.32 -33.53
C TYR A 697 27.29 -26.87 -33.41
N PRO A 698 28.48 -27.48 -33.24
CA PRO A 698 28.62 -28.92 -33.05
C PRO A 698 28.09 -29.39 -31.68
N ASN A 699 27.55 -30.61 -31.62
CA ASN A 699 27.18 -31.27 -30.37
C ASN A 699 28.35 -31.27 -29.37
N THR A 700 28.05 -30.94 -28.12
CA THR A 700 29.00 -30.84 -27.00
C THR A 700 28.27 -30.98 -25.67
N ASP A 701 29.00 -31.07 -24.56
CA ASP A 701 28.42 -31.09 -23.21
C ASP A 701 28.10 -29.71 -22.66
N LEU A 702 27.07 -29.65 -21.80
CA LEU A 702 26.56 -28.43 -21.18
C LEU A 702 27.63 -27.63 -20.42
N SER A 703 28.61 -28.28 -19.77
CA SER A 703 29.69 -27.58 -19.06
C SER A 703 30.66 -26.84 -20.00
N TYR A 704 30.83 -27.26 -21.25
CA TYR A 704 31.56 -26.45 -22.24
C TYR A 704 30.76 -25.22 -22.69
N ILE A 705 29.44 -25.35 -22.79
CA ILE A 705 28.55 -24.22 -23.13
C ILE A 705 28.61 -23.18 -22.02
N PHE A 706 28.49 -23.58 -20.74
CA PHE A 706 28.63 -22.66 -19.61
C PHE A 706 29.99 -21.96 -19.56
N LEU A 707 31.09 -22.69 -19.81
CA LEU A 707 32.43 -22.10 -19.84
C LEU A 707 32.54 -20.96 -20.90
N TYR A 708 31.93 -21.15 -22.07
CA TYR A 708 31.91 -20.13 -23.13
C TYR A 708 30.92 -18.98 -22.82
N VAL A 709 29.80 -19.27 -22.17
CA VAL A 709 28.88 -18.24 -21.68
C VAL A 709 29.56 -17.34 -20.64
N TYR A 710 30.41 -17.89 -19.76
CA TYR A 710 31.21 -17.11 -18.82
C TYR A 710 32.28 -16.26 -19.53
N GLU A 711 32.88 -16.71 -20.64
CA GLU A 711 33.71 -15.83 -21.49
C GLU A 711 32.90 -14.62 -21.97
N LEU A 712 31.72 -14.86 -22.57
CA LEU A 712 30.89 -13.82 -23.17
C LEU A 712 30.34 -12.82 -22.13
N ILE A 713 29.93 -13.29 -20.95
CA ILE A 713 29.47 -12.45 -19.83
C ILE A 713 30.56 -11.46 -19.37
N ASN A 714 31.84 -11.86 -19.45
CA ASN A 714 32.98 -10.98 -19.13
C ASN A 714 33.59 -10.32 -20.39
N LEU A 715 32.82 -10.24 -21.49
CA LEU A 715 33.20 -9.64 -22.78
C LEU A 715 34.44 -10.26 -23.46
N VAL A 716 34.83 -11.47 -23.09
CA VAL A 716 36.02 -12.13 -23.64
C VAL A 716 35.72 -12.69 -25.03
N GLY A 717 36.40 -12.15 -26.05
CA GLY A 717 36.18 -12.52 -27.45
C GLY A 717 35.03 -11.75 -28.11
N CYS A 718 34.69 -10.58 -27.58
CA CYS A 718 33.74 -9.62 -28.14
C CYS A 718 34.43 -8.25 -28.32
N GLU A 719 34.16 -7.56 -29.41
CA GLU A 719 34.63 -6.20 -29.69
C GLU A 719 33.72 -5.13 -29.07
N SER A 720 32.45 -5.47 -28.82
CA SER A 720 31.48 -4.61 -28.14
C SER A 720 30.51 -5.42 -27.27
N PRO A 721 29.88 -4.79 -26.25
CA PRO A 721 28.81 -5.42 -25.48
C PRO A 721 27.62 -5.87 -26.34
N LEU A 722 27.25 -5.11 -27.38
CA LEU A 722 26.17 -5.50 -28.30
C LEU A 722 26.49 -6.81 -29.05
N GLU A 723 27.74 -6.99 -29.48
CA GLU A 723 28.20 -8.24 -30.09
C GLU A 723 28.19 -9.40 -29.07
N GLY A 724 28.54 -9.12 -27.80
CA GLY A 724 28.44 -10.08 -26.70
C GLY A 724 27.01 -10.56 -26.46
N TYR A 725 26.04 -9.62 -26.44
CA TYR A 725 24.62 -9.92 -26.39
C TYR A 725 24.17 -10.81 -27.56
N GLN A 726 24.53 -10.45 -28.79
CA GLN A 726 24.20 -11.25 -29.98
C GLN A 726 24.80 -12.66 -29.92
N LYS A 727 26.05 -12.81 -29.47
CA LYS A 727 26.71 -14.11 -29.29
C LYS A 727 26.00 -14.96 -28.21
N LEU A 728 25.63 -14.37 -27.07
CA LEU A 728 24.84 -15.05 -26.04
C LEU A 728 23.50 -15.55 -26.59
N MET A 729 22.76 -14.69 -27.30
CA MET A 729 21.47 -15.04 -27.92
C MET A 729 21.60 -16.14 -28.97
N ASN A 730 22.64 -16.11 -29.80
CA ASN A 730 22.85 -17.13 -30.84
C ASN A 730 23.23 -18.50 -30.24
N VAL A 731 24.09 -18.53 -29.21
CA VAL A 731 24.40 -19.76 -28.46
C VAL A 731 23.14 -20.33 -27.80
N TRP A 732 22.30 -19.47 -27.21
CA TRP A 732 21.04 -19.87 -26.60
C TRP A 732 20.09 -20.49 -27.63
N ARG A 733 19.82 -19.78 -28.73
CA ARG A 733 18.94 -20.23 -29.82
C ARG A 733 19.41 -21.56 -30.44
N ALA A 734 20.72 -21.77 -30.59
CA ALA A 734 21.28 -22.98 -31.17
C ALA A 734 21.18 -24.23 -30.27
N TYR A 735 21.37 -24.10 -28.96
CA TYR A 735 21.45 -25.26 -28.04
C TYR A 735 20.21 -25.48 -27.17
N ARG A 736 19.25 -24.56 -27.08
CA ARG A 736 18.10 -24.68 -26.17
C ARG A 736 17.28 -25.97 -26.34
N ALA A 737 17.11 -26.46 -27.56
CA ALA A 737 16.37 -27.69 -27.84
C ALA A 737 17.11 -28.95 -27.35
N LEU A 738 18.44 -28.94 -27.38
CA LEU A 738 19.28 -30.04 -26.89
C LEU A 738 19.47 -29.97 -25.36
N PHE A 739 19.46 -28.76 -24.80
CA PHE A 739 19.66 -28.53 -23.37
C PHE A 739 18.62 -27.55 -22.79
N PRO A 740 17.38 -27.99 -22.51
CA PRO A 740 16.32 -27.13 -21.96
C PRO A 740 16.71 -26.41 -20.65
N LYS A 741 17.66 -26.96 -19.89
CA LYS A 741 18.23 -26.31 -18.69
C LYS A 741 18.84 -24.93 -18.98
N LEU A 742 19.29 -24.65 -20.21
CA LEU A 742 19.84 -23.34 -20.60
C LEU A 742 18.82 -22.21 -20.44
N ASP A 743 17.54 -22.46 -20.69
CA ASP A 743 16.47 -21.46 -20.65
C ASP A 743 16.33 -20.83 -19.25
N ARG A 744 16.61 -21.59 -18.18
CA ARG A 744 16.61 -21.08 -16.79
C ARG A 744 17.77 -20.13 -16.48
N TYR A 745 18.95 -20.37 -17.05
CA TYR A 745 20.16 -19.61 -16.73
C TYR A 745 20.36 -18.43 -17.68
N LEU A 746 20.26 -18.66 -18.99
CA LEU A 746 20.51 -17.64 -20.00
C LEU A 746 19.45 -16.54 -19.99
N ALA A 747 18.18 -16.84 -19.71
CA ALA A 747 17.15 -15.80 -19.54
C ALA A 747 17.52 -14.79 -18.43
N ALA A 748 18.03 -15.28 -17.29
CA ALA A 748 18.45 -14.42 -16.19
C ALA A 748 19.72 -13.63 -16.52
N TRP A 749 20.75 -14.31 -17.05
CA TRP A 749 22.05 -13.69 -17.33
C TRP A 749 22.03 -12.73 -18.52
N VAL A 750 21.23 -12.98 -19.56
CA VAL A 750 21.05 -12.05 -20.69
C VAL A 750 20.38 -10.75 -20.19
N ASN A 751 19.40 -10.86 -19.31
CA ASN A 751 18.76 -9.70 -18.68
C ASN A 751 19.73 -8.93 -17.77
N ASP A 752 20.54 -9.64 -16.97
CA ASP A 752 21.61 -9.01 -16.18
C ASP A 752 22.67 -8.32 -17.07
N PHE A 753 22.97 -8.89 -18.24
CA PHE A 753 23.90 -8.34 -19.23
C PHE A 753 23.37 -7.06 -19.91
N ILE A 754 22.08 -7.02 -20.24
CA ILE A 754 21.41 -5.80 -20.72
C ILE A 754 21.51 -4.69 -19.67
N LEU A 755 21.22 -5.01 -18.39
CA LEU A 755 21.26 -4.06 -17.28
C LEU A 755 22.68 -3.61 -16.91
N ALA A 756 23.68 -4.49 -17.02
CA ALA A 756 25.08 -4.20 -16.70
C ALA A 756 25.77 -3.32 -17.75
N HIS A 757 25.28 -3.33 -18.99
CA HIS A 757 25.88 -2.63 -20.13
C HIS A 757 24.97 -1.57 -20.77
N ASP A 758 23.82 -1.28 -20.15
CA ASP A 758 22.84 -0.26 -20.56
C ASP A 758 22.42 -0.39 -22.04
N LEU A 759 22.06 -1.62 -22.45
CA LEU A 759 21.78 -1.94 -23.84
C LEU A 759 20.33 -1.62 -24.23
N GLU A 760 20.15 -0.74 -25.22
CA GLU A 760 18.87 -0.51 -25.88
C GLU A 760 18.50 -1.70 -26.79
N VAL A 761 17.78 -2.68 -26.23
CA VAL A 761 17.28 -3.87 -26.94
C VAL A 761 15.77 -3.74 -27.21
N PRO A 762 15.27 -4.06 -28.43
CA PRO A 762 13.84 -4.03 -28.73
C PRO A 762 13.03 -4.96 -27.82
N ALA A 763 11.94 -4.45 -27.24
CA ALA A 763 11.08 -5.20 -26.31
C ALA A 763 10.54 -6.52 -26.90
N ASP A 764 10.33 -6.56 -28.21
CA ASP A 764 9.81 -7.74 -28.91
C ASP A 764 10.83 -8.91 -28.95
N GLU A 765 12.15 -8.66 -28.92
CA GLU A 765 13.14 -9.76 -28.80
C GLU A 765 13.15 -10.38 -27.40
N ILE A 766 12.79 -9.59 -26.37
CA ILE A 766 12.65 -10.09 -24.99
C ILE A 766 11.33 -10.85 -24.86
N SER A 767 10.21 -10.27 -25.32
CA SER A 767 8.86 -10.85 -25.29
C SER A 767 8.78 -12.19 -26.05
N ASN A 768 9.33 -12.29 -27.25
CA ASN A 768 9.31 -13.54 -28.03
C ASN A 768 10.13 -14.69 -27.40
N MET A 769 10.95 -14.42 -26.39
CA MET A 769 11.68 -15.44 -25.61
C MET A 769 10.95 -15.82 -24.30
N CYS A 770 9.83 -15.17 -23.96
CA CYS A 770 9.08 -15.33 -22.70
C CYS A 770 8.17 -16.57 -22.66
N GLY A 771 8.68 -17.73 -23.11
CA GLY A 771 8.12 -19.04 -22.73
C GLY A 771 8.62 -19.53 -21.35
N CYS A 772 9.33 -18.68 -20.61
CA CYS A 772 10.07 -19.02 -19.40
C CYS A 772 9.79 -17.99 -18.29
N PRO A 773 9.90 -18.37 -16.99
CA PRO A 773 9.69 -17.43 -15.88
C PRO A 773 10.66 -16.25 -15.92
N VAL A 774 10.17 -15.09 -16.32
CA VAL A 774 10.93 -13.84 -16.33
C VAL A 774 11.14 -13.37 -14.89
N GLY A 775 12.33 -12.86 -14.57
CA GLY A 775 12.57 -12.27 -13.24
C GLY A 775 11.66 -11.07 -12.98
N GLN A 776 11.03 -11.01 -11.80
CA GLN A 776 9.96 -10.04 -11.44
C GLN A 776 10.18 -8.61 -11.93
N ASN A 777 11.38 -8.04 -11.75
CA ASN A 777 11.68 -6.66 -12.17
C ASN A 777 11.54 -6.43 -13.69
N THR A 778 11.84 -7.44 -14.52
CA THR A 778 11.73 -7.34 -15.99
C THR A 778 10.29 -7.51 -16.44
N LEU A 779 9.52 -8.37 -15.76
CA LEU A 779 8.07 -8.44 -15.92
C LEU A 779 7.42 -7.09 -15.54
N ASP A 780 7.76 -6.53 -14.38
CA ASP A 780 7.32 -5.21 -13.91
C ASP A 780 7.59 -4.09 -14.95
N ASN A 781 8.80 -4.06 -15.53
CA ASN A 781 9.20 -3.07 -16.53
C ASN A 781 8.50 -3.28 -17.89
N LEU A 782 8.32 -4.54 -18.34
CA LEU A 782 7.58 -4.85 -19.57
C LEU A 782 6.10 -4.48 -19.43
N LEU A 783 5.48 -4.78 -18.29
CA LEU A 783 4.11 -4.35 -17.98
C LEU A 783 4.00 -2.82 -18.00
N LEU A 784 4.91 -2.11 -17.32
CA LEU A 784 4.92 -0.65 -17.30
C LEU A 784 5.05 -0.04 -18.71
N MET A 785 5.91 -0.62 -19.56
CA MET A 785 6.06 -0.20 -20.96
C MET A 785 4.78 -0.46 -21.76
N LYS A 786 4.24 -1.68 -21.70
CA LYS A 786 3.07 -2.10 -22.48
C LYS A 786 1.79 -1.35 -22.08
N PHE A 787 1.55 -1.16 -20.78
CA PHE A 787 0.48 -0.27 -20.31
C PHE A 787 0.73 1.22 -20.59
N GLY A 788 1.97 1.62 -20.89
CA GLY A 788 2.32 2.95 -21.35
C GLY A 788 1.83 3.23 -22.78
N GLU A 789 1.81 2.23 -23.66
CA GLU A 789 1.49 2.35 -25.10
C GLU A 789 0.10 2.97 -25.36
N ARG A 790 -0.05 3.63 -26.52
CA ARG A 790 -1.30 4.30 -26.95
C ARG A 790 -1.60 3.96 -28.43
N PRO A 791 -2.64 3.17 -28.74
CA PRO A 791 -3.51 2.43 -27.83
C PRO A 791 -2.76 1.31 -27.07
N LEU A 792 -3.33 0.84 -25.97
CA LEU A 792 -2.81 -0.30 -25.20
C LEU A 792 -2.65 -1.54 -26.10
N ARG A 793 -1.45 -2.12 -26.09
CA ARG A 793 -1.12 -3.40 -26.75
C ARG A 793 -0.40 -4.29 -25.75
N ILE A 794 -1.07 -5.35 -25.33
CA ILE A 794 -0.53 -6.34 -24.40
C ILE A 794 -0.99 -7.72 -24.85
N ASP A 795 -0.09 -8.69 -24.85
CA ASP A 795 -0.32 -10.07 -25.27
C ASP A 795 -0.91 -10.91 -24.12
N LEU A 796 -1.60 -11.99 -24.47
CA LEU A 796 -2.28 -12.85 -23.49
C LEU A 796 -1.31 -13.55 -22.51
N PRO A 797 -0.11 -14.05 -22.91
CA PRO A 797 0.87 -14.59 -21.97
C PRO A 797 1.34 -13.58 -20.93
N LEU A 798 1.55 -12.33 -21.32
CA LEU A 798 1.95 -11.25 -20.40
C LEU A 798 0.78 -10.83 -19.47
N LEU A 799 -0.46 -10.84 -19.97
CA LEU A 799 -1.66 -10.67 -19.14
C LEU A 799 -1.82 -11.80 -18.10
N SER A 800 -1.58 -13.06 -18.49
CA SER A 800 -1.66 -14.22 -17.58
C SER A 800 -0.66 -14.08 -16.41
N GLN A 801 0.57 -13.67 -16.70
CA GLN A 801 1.59 -13.39 -15.68
C GLN A 801 1.26 -12.18 -14.79
N ALA A 802 0.53 -11.19 -15.30
CA ALA A 802 0.09 -10.03 -14.53
C ALA A 802 -1.15 -10.30 -13.66
N ALA A 803 -2.04 -11.20 -14.08
CA ALA A 803 -3.28 -11.50 -13.38
C ALA A 803 -3.09 -12.47 -12.19
N ASN A 804 -4.12 -12.61 -11.37
CA ASN A 804 -4.30 -13.72 -10.42
C ASN A 804 -5.16 -14.86 -11.05
N TYR A 805 -5.02 -15.07 -12.36
CA TYR A 805 -5.75 -16.10 -13.11
C TYR A 805 -4.93 -16.56 -14.31
N ASP A 806 -4.58 -17.84 -14.36
CA ASP A 806 -3.81 -18.43 -15.46
C ASP A 806 -4.76 -19.01 -16.53
N ILE A 807 -4.95 -18.25 -17.60
CA ILE A 807 -5.85 -18.65 -18.70
C ILE A 807 -5.35 -19.88 -19.46
N THR A 808 -4.06 -20.23 -19.40
CA THR A 808 -3.54 -21.41 -20.12
C THR A 808 -4.13 -22.73 -19.60
N ARG A 809 -4.73 -22.70 -18.41
CA ARG A 809 -5.40 -23.81 -17.72
C ARG A 809 -6.92 -23.82 -17.90
N SER A 810 -7.49 -22.84 -18.60
CA SER A 810 -8.90 -22.85 -18.99
C SER A 810 -9.13 -23.88 -20.08
N LYS A 811 -10.16 -24.73 -19.98
CA LYS A 811 -10.46 -25.67 -21.07
C LYS A 811 -11.00 -24.99 -22.31
N PHE A 812 -11.65 -23.84 -22.16
CA PHE A 812 -12.00 -23.02 -23.31
C PHE A 812 -10.74 -22.57 -24.08
N TYR A 813 -9.65 -22.28 -23.37
CA TYR A 813 -8.35 -21.97 -23.98
C TYR A 813 -7.62 -23.22 -24.51
N GLN A 814 -7.69 -24.37 -23.83
CA GLN A 814 -7.11 -25.63 -24.33
C GLN A 814 -7.86 -26.21 -25.55
N SER A 815 -9.09 -25.75 -25.80
CA SER A 815 -9.91 -26.15 -26.96
C SER A 815 -9.48 -25.47 -28.28
N VAL A 816 -10.19 -25.79 -29.37
CA VAL A 816 -10.09 -25.12 -30.69
C VAL A 816 -10.30 -23.59 -30.60
N HIS A 817 -10.82 -23.07 -29.48
CA HIS A 817 -11.09 -21.66 -29.25
C HIS A 817 -9.93 -20.83 -28.70
N ALA A 818 -8.74 -21.40 -28.45
CA ALA A 818 -7.51 -20.69 -28.05
C ALA A 818 -7.30 -19.36 -28.81
N SER A 819 -7.37 -19.43 -30.15
CA SER A 819 -7.20 -18.30 -31.06
C SER A 819 -8.20 -17.14 -30.86
N LEU A 820 -9.37 -17.40 -30.29
CA LEU A 820 -10.36 -16.36 -29.95
C LEU A 820 -9.96 -15.64 -28.66
N CYS A 821 -9.45 -16.37 -27.67
CA CYS A 821 -8.92 -15.78 -26.45
C CYS A 821 -7.74 -14.85 -26.76
N ASP A 822 -6.79 -15.32 -27.58
CA ASP A 822 -5.65 -14.53 -28.07
C ASP A 822 -6.09 -13.27 -28.84
N GLU A 823 -7.14 -13.37 -29.67
CA GLU A 823 -7.63 -12.22 -30.44
C GLU A 823 -8.38 -11.19 -29.57
N TYR A 824 -9.26 -11.64 -28.66
CA TYR A 824 -10.28 -10.78 -28.06
C TYR A 824 -10.01 -10.33 -26.63
N ILE A 825 -9.28 -11.10 -25.82
CA ILE A 825 -9.01 -10.73 -24.41
C ILE A 825 -8.07 -9.51 -24.31
N PRO A 826 -6.94 -9.47 -25.04
CA PRO A 826 -6.16 -8.23 -25.22
C PRO A 826 -6.98 -7.01 -25.63
N LYS A 827 -7.94 -7.18 -26.57
CA LYS A 827 -8.79 -6.09 -27.06
C LYS A 827 -9.79 -5.62 -26.01
N ALA A 828 -10.33 -6.51 -25.18
CA ALA A 828 -11.21 -6.16 -24.08
C ALA A 828 -10.47 -5.34 -23.00
N VAL A 829 -9.24 -5.74 -22.64
CA VAL A 829 -8.41 -4.96 -21.70
C VAL A 829 -8.08 -3.58 -22.27
N ALA A 830 -7.72 -3.49 -23.55
CA ALA A 830 -7.48 -2.21 -24.24
C ALA A 830 -8.73 -1.32 -24.33
N LEU A 831 -9.93 -1.91 -24.49
CA LEU A 831 -11.20 -1.19 -24.46
C LEU A 831 -11.52 -0.63 -23.06
N VAL A 832 -11.30 -1.43 -22.02
CA VAL A 832 -11.47 -1.02 -20.61
C VAL A 832 -10.52 0.13 -20.27
N ASP A 833 -9.24 0.04 -20.67
CA ASP A 833 -8.25 1.11 -20.48
C ASP A 833 -8.70 2.44 -21.14
N ALA A 834 -9.12 2.38 -22.40
CA ALA A 834 -9.61 3.56 -23.13
C ALA A 834 -10.92 4.13 -22.55
N PHE A 835 -11.80 3.29 -21.99
CA PHE A 835 -13.01 3.74 -21.31
C PHE A 835 -12.72 4.41 -19.98
N LEU A 836 -11.75 3.89 -19.21
CA LEU A 836 -11.27 4.51 -17.98
C LEU A 836 -10.61 5.87 -18.27
N GLU A 837 -9.79 5.97 -19.32
CA GLU A 837 -9.23 7.25 -19.76
C GLU A 837 -10.34 8.27 -20.08
N LYS A 838 -11.38 7.85 -20.81
CA LYS A 838 -12.48 8.74 -21.19
C LYS A 838 -13.41 9.12 -20.03
N LYS A 839 -13.70 8.19 -19.12
CA LYS A 839 -14.66 8.40 -18.00
C LYS A 839 -14.01 9.03 -16.78
N GLN A 840 -12.72 8.77 -16.53
CA GLN A 840 -12.02 9.21 -15.32
C GLN A 840 -10.83 10.14 -15.58
N GLY A 841 -10.34 10.24 -16.82
CA GLY A 841 -9.10 10.97 -17.14
C GLY A 841 -7.82 10.26 -16.68
N ARG A 842 -7.90 8.96 -16.34
CA ARG A 842 -6.77 8.11 -15.92
C ARG A 842 -6.87 6.72 -16.54
N ARG A 843 -5.72 6.14 -16.90
CA ARG A 843 -5.56 4.78 -17.45
C ARG A 843 -5.30 3.73 -16.36
N ILE A 844 -5.35 2.44 -16.71
CA ILE A 844 -5.13 1.31 -15.77
C ILE A 844 -3.81 1.47 -15.00
N VAL A 845 -2.71 1.78 -15.69
CA VAL A 845 -1.38 1.98 -15.06
C VAL A 845 -1.27 3.23 -14.19
N GLU A 846 -2.15 4.21 -14.37
CA GLU A 846 -2.22 5.44 -13.58
C GLU A 846 -3.13 5.27 -12.34
N MET A 847 -4.13 4.38 -12.44
CA MET A 847 -5.05 4.00 -11.35
C MET A 847 -4.42 2.99 -10.38
N PHE A 848 -3.72 1.98 -10.90
CA PHE A 848 -3.18 0.87 -10.12
C PHE A 848 -1.65 0.98 -9.93
N ASN A 849 -1.15 2.17 -9.60
CA ASN A 849 0.28 2.44 -9.45
C ASN A 849 0.73 2.33 -7.97
N PRO A 850 1.43 1.26 -7.55
CA PRO A 850 1.97 1.13 -6.19
C PRO A 850 3.14 2.09 -5.88
N GLY A 851 3.63 2.85 -6.87
CA GLY A 851 4.78 3.73 -6.76
C GLY A 851 6.12 3.02 -6.91
N TYR A 852 7.20 3.81 -7.01
CA TYR A 852 8.56 3.29 -7.18
C TYR A 852 9.12 2.68 -5.90
N VAL A 853 9.62 1.46 -6.00
CA VAL A 853 10.39 0.76 -4.98
C VAL A 853 11.84 0.61 -5.43
N GLN A 854 12.79 0.93 -4.55
CA GLN A 854 14.19 0.61 -4.76
C GLN A 854 14.46 -0.85 -4.36
N ARG A 855 14.99 -1.63 -5.29
CA ARG A 855 15.46 -3.01 -5.07
C ARG A 855 16.95 -3.12 -5.40
N GLU A 856 17.69 -3.83 -4.56
CA GLU A 856 19.07 -4.24 -4.88
C GLU A 856 19.03 -5.58 -5.61
N ARG A 857 19.63 -5.65 -6.80
CA ARG A 857 19.74 -6.87 -7.62
C ARG A 857 21.20 -7.28 -7.73
N TYR A 858 21.51 -8.54 -7.42
CA TYR A 858 22.82 -9.13 -7.69
C TYR A 858 22.90 -9.54 -9.16
N LEU A 859 23.96 -9.15 -9.86
CA LEU A 859 24.16 -9.46 -11.28
C LEU A 859 24.82 -10.83 -11.45
N PHE A 860 24.40 -11.57 -12.47
CA PHE A 860 25.00 -12.84 -12.91
C PHE A 860 25.06 -13.90 -11.81
N GLN A 861 24.00 -14.01 -11.01
CA GLN A 861 23.90 -15.01 -9.94
C GLN A 861 24.15 -16.42 -10.50
N SER A 862 25.04 -17.17 -9.85
CA SER A 862 25.51 -18.51 -10.26
C SER A 862 26.41 -18.57 -11.52
N ALA A 863 26.88 -17.45 -12.06
CA ALA A 863 27.92 -17.40 -13.10
C ALA A 863 29.25 -16.83 -12.58
N LEU A 864 30.35 -17.14 -13.28
CA LEU A 864 31.67 -16.55 -13.02
C LEU A 864 31.76 -15.15 -13.62
N TYR A 865 31.40 -14.12 -12.83
CA TYR A 865 31.48 -12.70 -13.22
C TYR A 865 32.46 -11.94 -12.32
N ALA A 866 33.42 -11.24 -12.93
CA ALA A 866 34.47 -10.51 -12.20
C ALA A 866 34.30 -8.97 -12.24
N GLY A 867 33.29 -8.45 -12.93
CA GLY A 867 33.07 -7.01 -13.09
C GLY A 867 32.52 -6.31 -11.83
N GLU A 868 32.72 -5.00 -11.78
CA GLU A 868 32.08 -4.11 -10.81
C GLU A 868 31.09 -3.18 -11.53
N PRO A 869 29.91 -2.88 -10.94
CA PRO A 869 29.42 -3.38 -9.64
C PRO A 869 28.84 -4.79 -9.72
N ARG A 870 28.90 -5.55 -8.60
CA ARG A 870 28.22 -6.86 -8.47
C ARG A 870 26.74 -6.73 -8.11
N THR A 871 26.32 -5.60 -7.56
CA THR A 871 24.93 -5.29 -7.23
C THR A 871 24.53 -3.93 -7.82
N ILE A 872 23.34 -3.86 -8.41
CA ILE A 872 22.76 -2.61 -8.93
C ILE A 872 21.47 -2.26 -8.19
N LYS A 873 21.21 -0.96 -8.07
CA LYS A 873 19.96 -0.43 -7.50
C LYS A 873 18.98 -0.13 -8.63
N ILE A 874 17.89 -0.88 -8.67
CA ILE A 874 16.84 -0.74 -9.67
C ILE A 874 15.64 -0.06 -9.01
N ASN A 875 15.16 1.03 -9.62
CA ASN A 875 13.84 1.57 -9.33
C ASN A 875 12.83 0.80 -10.18
N ALA A 876 11.90 0.06 -9.57
CA ALA A 876 10.84 -0.64 -10.27
C ALA A 876 9.47 -0.23 -9.70
N ILE A 877 8.43 -0.25 -10.54
CA ILE A 877 7.04 -0.17 -10.10
C ILE A 877 6.52 -1.61 -10.02
N PRO A 878 6.22 -2.17 -8.84
CA PRO A 878 6.00 -3.61 -8.64
C PRO A 878 4.62 -4.12 -9.12
N LEU A 879 4.25 -3.80 -10.37
CA LEU A 879 2.94 -4.09 -10.99
C LEU A 879 2.56 -5.58 -10.94
N SER A 880 3.51 -6.50 -11.22
CA SER A 880 3.29 -7.94 -11.19
C SER A 880 2.97 -8.52 -9.81
N THR A 881 3.24 -7.76 -8.75
CA THR A 881 2.97 -8.15 -7.35
C THR A 881 1.87 -7.30 -6.70
N HIS A 882 1.28 -6.35 -7.44
CA HIS A 882 0.31 -5.40 -6.92
C HIS A 882 -1.11 -5.99 -6.93
N SER A 883 -1.55 -6.62 -5.82
CA SER A 883 -2.82 -7.37 -5.75
C SER A 883 -4.01 -6.66 -6.43
N PRO A 884 -4.32 -5.37 -6.15
CA PRO A 884 -5.45 -4.69 -6.78
C PRO A 884 -5.43 -4.70 -8.31
N LEU A 885 -4.25 -4.63 -8.94
CA LEU A 885 -4.10 -4.77 -10.39
C LEU A 885 -4.32 -6.22 -10.84
N ARG A 886 -3.67 -7.18 -10.17
CA ARG A 886 -3.74 -8.61 -10.51
C ARG A 886 -5.17 -9.14 -10.44
N ASP A 887 -5.89 -8.72 -9.40
CA ASP A 887 -7.28 -9.04 -9.15
C ASP A 887 -8.17 -8.37 -10.20
N PHE A 888 -8.00 -7.07 -10.47
CA PHE A 888 -8.76 -6.37 -11.52
C PHE A 888 -8.58 -6.98 -12.91
N LEU A 889 -7.34 -7.30 -13.31
CA LEU A 889 -7.07 -7.96 -14.60
C LEU A 889 -7.70 -9.35 -14.66
N ALA A 890 -7.60 -10.16 -13.60
CA ALA A 890 -8.27 -11.46 -13.54
C ALA A 890 -9.79 -11.34 -13.73
N GLN A 891 -10.42 -10.33 -13.13
CA GLN A 891 -11.87 -10.07 -13.28
C GLN A 891 -12.26 -9.69 -14.71
N VAL A 892 -11.49 -8.82 -15.38
CA VAL A 892 -11.72 -8.45 -16.78
C VAL A 892 -11.52 -9.65 -17.72
N ILE A 893 -10.49 -10.47 -17.48
CA ILE A 893 -10.21 -11.68 -18.29
C ILE A 893 -11.36 -12.68 -18.15
N ARG A 894 -11.76 -13.05 -16.92
CA ARG A 894 -12.84 -14.02 -16.67
C ARG A 894 -14.18 -13.58 -17.26
N HIS A 895 -14.55 -12.29 -17.13
CA HIS A 895 -15.79 -11.76 -17.73
C HIS A 895 -15.74 -11.82 -19.26
N THR A 896 -14.61 -11.45 -19.85
CA THR A 896 -14.43 -11.50 -21.31
C THR A 896 -14.53 -12.94 -21.84
N GLU A 897 -13.85 -13.88 -21.18
CA GLU A 897 -13.89 -15.29 -21.56
C GLU A 897 -15.29 -15.89 -21.42
N ASN A 898 -16.02 -15.56 -20.36
CA ASN A 898 -17.43 -15.96 -20.23
C ASN A 898 -18.31 -15.48 -21.38
N LYS A 899 -18.08 -14.26 -21.89
CA LYS A 899 -18.83 -13.76 -23.04
C LYS A 899 -18.44 -14.49 -24.33
N LEU A 900 -17.18 -14.92 -24.47
CA LEU A 900 -16.74 -15.78 -25.58
C LEU A 900 -17.33 -17.20 -25.48
N ARG A 901 -17.35 -17.79 -24.28
CA ARG A 901 -18.01 -19.08 -23.97
C ARG A 901 -19.51 -19.02 -24.34
N GLU A 902 -20.23 -17.98 -23.92
CA GLU A 902 -21.64 -17.74 -24.30
C GLU A 902 -21.83 -17.60 -25.82
N ILE A 903 -21.02 -16.81 -26.52
CA ILE A 903 -21.13 -16.59 -27.97
C ILE A 903 -20.83 -17.87 -28.79
N LYS A 904 -20.17 -18.86 -28.18
CA LYS A 904 -19.83 -20.15 -28.79
C LYS A 904 -20.68 -21.32 -28.30
N ASP A 905 -21.72 -21.04 -27.51
CA ASP A 905 -22.57 -22.06 -26.88
C ASP A 905 -21.74 -23.10 -26.11
N PHE A 906 -20.59 -22.69 -25.56
CA PHE A 906 -19.77 -23.52 -24.68
C PHE A 906 -20.48 -23.60 -23.33
N SER A 907 -20.70 -24.82 -22.84
CA SER A 907 -21.58 -25.05 -21.70
C SER A 907 -21.01 -24.49 -20.39
N SER A 908 -19.68 -24.54 -20.23
CA SER A 908 -19.01 -24.08 -19.02
C SER A 908 -18.95 -22.55 -18.91
N LYS A 909 -19.16 -22.04 -17.69
CA LYS A 909 -18.94 -20.63 -17.32
C LYS A 909 -18.03 -20.53 -16.12
N LEU A 910 -17.02 -19.67 -16.21
CA LEU A 910 -16.19 -19.20 -15.11
C LEU A 910 -17.03 -18.36 -14.16
N ARG A 911 -16.68 -18.35 -12.87
CA ARG A 911 -17.57 -17.81 -11.83
C ARG A 911 -16.79 -16.99 -10.79
N GLY A 912 -17.51 -16.30 -9.91
CA GLY A 912 -16.91 -15.40 -8.90
C GLY A 912 -16.42 -14.07 -9.47
N ILE A 913 -17.16 -13.50 -10.42
CA ILE A 913 -16.80 -12.24 -11.06
C ILE A 913 -17.26 -11.04 -10.21
N ASP A 914 -16.33 -10.16 -9.85
CA ASP A 914 -16.55 -8.95 -9.04
C ASP A 914 -16.07 -7.69 -9.78
N LEU A 915 -16.64 -7.48 -10.97
CA LEU A 915 -16.35 -6.35 -11.85
C LEU A 915 -17.51 -5.33 -11.81
N GLU A 916 -17.19 -4.05 -12.00
CA GLU A 916 -18.18 -2.97 -12.02
C GLU A 916 -19.19 -3.14 -13.17
N GLU A 917 -20.49 -2.98 -12.88
CA GLU A 917 -21.58 -3.26 -13.83
C GLU A 917 -21.47 -2.47 -15.15
N ASP A 918 -20.94 -1.24 -15.08
CA ASP A 918 -20.63 -0.40 -16.26
C ASP A 918 -19.56 -1.03 -17.17
N LEU A 919 -18.55 -1.69 -16.59
CA LEU A 919 -17.47 -2.34 -17.33
C LEU A 919 -17.95 -3.67 -17.93
N CYS A 920 -18.77 -4.44 -17.22
CA CYS A 920 -19.42 -5.64 -17.78
C CYS A 920 -20.23 -5.28 -19.04
N LYS A 921 -21.13 -4.31 -18.94
CA LYS A 921 -21.96 -3.82 -20.07
C LYS A 921 -21.12 -3.32 -21.25
N LEU A 922 -19.98 -2.68 -20.99
CA LEU A 922 -19.05 -2.23 -22.02
C LEU A 922 -18.43 -3.41 -22.79
N ILE A 923 -17.95 -4.43 -22.07
CA ILE A 923 -17.35 -5.63 -22.66
C ILE A 923 -18.40 -6.40 -23.46
N ASP A 924 -19.59 -6.61 -22.88
CA ASP A 924 -20.69 -7.35 -23.52
C ASP A 924 -21.11 -6.69 -24.84
N ALA A 925 -21.36 -5.38 -24.83
CA ALA A 925 -21.76 -4.62 -26.02
C ALA A 925 -20.66 -4.57 -27.09
N TYR A 926 -19.38 -4.59 -26.71
CA TYR A 926 -18.27 -4.69 -27.65
C TYR A 926 -18.20 -6.06 -28.32
N MET A 927 -18.29 -7.14 -27.53
CA MET A 927 -18.25 -8.51 -28.05
C MET A 927 -19.43 -8.75 -28.99
N GLU A 928 -20.64 -8.43 -28.56
CA GLU A 928 -21.84 -8.54 -29.41
C GLU A 928 -21.65 -7.80 -30.74
N ARG A 929 -21.19 -6.54 -30.72
CA ARG A 929 -20.95 -5.75 -31.94
C ARG A 929 -19.95 -6.40 -32.90
N GLU A 930 -18.83 -6.94 -32.41
CA GLU A 930 -17.81 -7.54 -33.27
C GLU A 930 -18.25 -8.90 -33.85
N PHE A 931 -18.99 -9.71 -33.08
CA PHE A 931 -19.52 -10.99 -33.57
C PHE A 931 -20.76 -10.82 -34.47
N PHE A 932 -21.64 -9.84 -34.23
CA PHE A 932 -22.74 -9.50 -35.16
C PHE A 932 -22.22 -9.01 -36.51
N LYS A 933 -21.18 -8.16 -36.55
CA LYS A 933 -20.51 -7.77 -37.80
C LYS A 933 -19.93 -8.97 -38.55
N LYS A 934 -19.25 -9.91 -37.85
CA LYS A 934 -18.69 -11.11 -38.48
C LYS A 934 -19.80 -12.01 -39.06
N ARG A 935 -20.98 -12.12 -38.44
CA ARG A 935 -22.17 -12.82 -39.01
C ARG A 935 -22.66 -12.17 -40.32
N GLU A 936 -22.90 -10.85 -40.35
CA GLU A 936 -23.36 -10.16 -41.59
C GLU A 936 -22.37 -10.29 -42.77
N VAL A 937 -21.08 -10.42 -42.50
CA VAL A 937 -20.04 -10.62 -43.52
C VAL A 937 -20.01 -12.07 -43.99
N GLN A 938 -20.16 -13.06 -43.09
CA GLN A 938 -20.21 -14.47 -43.46
C GLN A 938 -21.45 -14.81 -44.30
N GLU A 939 -22.63 -14.28 -43.97
CA GLU A 939 -23.86 -14.48 -44.76
C GLU A 939 -23.79 -13.87 -46.18
N LYS A 940 -22.82 -12.98 -46.44
CA LYS A 940 -22.57 -12.40 -47.78
C LYS A 940 -21.57 -13.17 -48.64
N ILE A 941 -20.95 -14.24 -48.14
CA ILE A 941 -20.07 -15.09 -48.95
C ILE A 941 -20.91 -16.13 -49.68
N THR A 942 -21.39 -15.78 -50.88
CA THR A 942 -22.11 -16.72 -51.75
C THR A 942 -21.13 -17.77 -52.31
N ILE A 943 -20.97 -18.89 -51.59
CA ILE A 943 -20.16 -20.02 -52.05
C ILE A 943 -20.86 -20.68 -53.24
N ASP A 944 -20.26 -20.53 -54.41
CA ASP A 944 -20.74 -21.06 -55.69
C ASP A 944 -20.64 -22.60 -55.69
N ALA A 945 -21.72 -23.27 -55.29
CA ALA A 945 -21.77 -24.71 -54.99
C ALA A 945 -21.25 -25.60 -56.14
N ASN A 946 -21.37 -25.13 -57.39
CA ASN A 946 -20.86 -25.79 -58.59
C ASN A 946 -19.32 -25.86 -58.67
N LYS A 947 -18.59 -25.01 -57.94
CA LYS A 947 -17.11 -25.08 -57.89
C LYS A 947 -16.62 -26.06 -56.82
N LEU A 948 -17.30 -26.11 -55.67
CA LEU A 948 -16.95 -27.03 -54.59
C LEU A 948 -17.17 -28.50 -55.03
N ALA A 949 -18.27 -28.77 -55.74
CA ALA A 949 -18.57 -30.10 -56.29
C ALA A 949 -17.53 -30.57 -57.33
N ARG A 950 -16.95 -29.65 -58.12
CA ARG A 950 -15.90 -30.00 -59.10
C ARG A 950 -14.57 -30.32 -58.42
N ALA A 951 -14.16 -29.54 -57.43
CA ALA A 951 -12.96 -29.83 -56.65
C ALA A 951 -13.06 -31.16 -55.87
N ALA A 952 -14.24 -31.48 -55.33
CA ALA A 952 -14.48 -32.77 -54.66
C ALA A 952 -14.44 -33.96 -55.65
N ALA A 953 -15.03 -33.81 -56.84
CA ALA A 953 -14.99 -34.84 -57.89
C ALA A 953 -13.56 -35.06 -58.43
N GLU A 954 -12.79 -33.99 -58.67
CA GLU A 954 -11.40 -34.04 -59.12
C GLU A 954 -10.47 -34.72 -58.08
N ALA A 955 -10.74 -34.54 -56.78
CA ALA A 955 -10.05 -35.21 -55.69
C ALA A 955 -10.43 -36.72 -55.57
N GLU A 956 -11.72 -37.06 -55.70
CA GLU A 956 -12.17 -38.45 -55.65
C GLU A 956 -11.65 -39.27 -56.85
N GLU A 957 -11.54 -38.66 -58.02
CA GLU A 957 -11.02 -39.30 -59.23
C GLU A 957 -9.50 -39.52 -59.17
N THR A 958 -8.74 -38.62 -58.54
CA THR A 958 -7.31 -38.84 -58.26
C THR A 958 -7.08 -39.91 -57.18
N GLN A 959 -7.95 -40.01 -56.17
CA GLN A 959 -7.88 -41.05 -55.16
C GLN A 959 -8.22 -42.45 -55.73
N ARG A 960 -9.21 -42.55 -56.63
CA ARG A 960 -9.54 -43.80 -57.35
C ARG A 960 -8.45 -44.29 -58.30
N MET A 961 -7.66 -43.40 -58.90
CA MET A 961 -6.59 -43.78 -59.83
C MET A 961 -5.35 -44.37 -59.14
N LEU A 962 -5.23 -44.22 -57.80
CA LEU A 962 -4.06 -44.66 -57.02
C LEU A 962 -4.24 -46.00 -56.28
N MET A 963 -5.41 -46.64 -56.35
CA MET A 963 -5.66 -47.92 -55.68
C MET A 963 -5.95 -49.04 -56.69
N ILE A 964 -4.96 -49.93 -56.87
CA ILE A 964 -5.14 -51.24 -57.49
C ILE A 964 -5.16 -52.29 -56.38
N GLU A 965 -6.21 -53.09 -56.34
CA GLU A 965 -6.40 -54.20 -55.40
C GLU A 965 -5.49 -55.40 -55.74
N ASN A 966 -4.97 -56.10 -54.73
CA ASN A 966 -4.75 -57.57 -54.70
C ASN A 966 -4.36 -57.98 -53.25
N THR A 967 -5.06 -58.83 -52.51
CA THR A 967 -5.39 -60.28 -52.65
C THR A 967 -4.45 -61.17 -51.83
N GLU A 968 -5.01 -61.70 -50.74
CA GLU A 968 -4.76 -62.97 -50.00
C GLU A 968 -3.38 -63.67 -49.94
N GLU A 969 -2.91 -63.85 -48.69
CA GLU A 969 -2.38 -65.08 -48.06
C GLU A 969 -0.94 -65.67 -48.27
N GLN A 970 -0.39 -66.05 -47.11
CA GLN A 970 0.55 -67.14 -46.76
C GLN A 970 2.09 -66.93 -46.73
N MET A 971 2.69 -67.72 -45.83
CA MET A 971 4.01 -67.57 -45.19
C MET A 971 5.14 -68.31 -45.93
N ASP A 972 6.38 -67.82 -45.84
CA ASP A 972 7.48 -68.65 -45.30
C ASP A 972 8.74 -67.85 -44.88
N ALA A 973 9.62 -68.47 -44.09
CA ALA A 973 10.65 -67.79 -43.31
C ALA A 973 12.07 -67.80 -43.89
N HIS A 974 12.89 -66.77 -43.59
CA HIS A 974 14.34 -66.89 -43.30
C HIS A 974 14.93 -65.65 -42.58
N ALA A 975 15.60 -65.86 -41.45
CA ALA A 975 16.51 -64.92 -40.79
C ALA A 975 17.98 -65.22 -41.21
N PRO A 976 19.03 -64.42 -40.90
CA PRO A 976 19.48 -64.19 -39.50
C PRO A 976 20.14 -62.82 -39.13
N ASP A 977 20.05 -62.47 -37.84
CA ASP A 977 21.09 -61.94 -36.90
C ASP A 977 22.06 -60.79 -37.31
N LEU A 978 22.37 -59.75 -36.52
CA LEU A 978 22.66 -59.58 -35.08
C LEU A 978 22.38 -58.09 -34.64
N ILE A 979 21.80 -57.72 -33.47
CA ILE A 979 22.24 -57.91 -32.05
C ILE A 979 23.50 -57.06 -31.74
N LYS A 980 23.67 -56.23 -30.69
CA LYS A 980 22.96 -55.80 -29.43
C LYS A 980 23.62 -54.47 -28.96
N ALA A 981 23.31 -53.73 -27.88
CA ALA A 981 22.28 -53.69 -26.81
C ALA A 981 22.37 -52.32 -26.08
N MET A 982 21.31 -51.84 -25.41
CA MET A 982 21.26 -51.49 -23.96
C MET A 982 19.83 -51.06 -23.56
N PRO A 983 19.37 -51.32 -22.32
CA PRO A 983 17.96 -51.13 -21.94
C PRO A 983 17.65 -49.72 -21.43
N GLU A 984 16.45 -49.24 -21.76
CA GLU A 984 15.81 -48.09 -21.10
C GLU A 984 14.97 -48.58 -19.92
N ASP A 985 15.57 -48.69 -18.73
CA ASP A 985 14.79 -48.81 -17.49
C ASP A 985 14.14 -47.46 -17.17
N THR A 986 13.03 -47.18 -17.86
CA THR A 986 12.12 -46.09 -17.49
C THR A 986 11.12 -46.65 -16.49
N MET A 987 11.20 -46.23 -15.23
CA MET A 987 10.18 -46.58 -14.22
C MET A 987 8.80 -46.08 -14.69
N VAL A 988 7.93 -47.02 -15.04
CA VAL A 988 6.54 -46.72 -15.41
C VAL A 988 5.80 -46.28 -14.15
N THR A 989 5.59 -44.98 -13.99
CA THR A 989 4.57 -44.46 -13.09
C THR A 989 3.20 -44.73 -13.70
N SER A 990 2.38 -45.53 -13.03
CA SER A 990 1.03 -45.91 -13.46
C SER A 990 0.05 -44.74 -13.27
N ILE A 991 0.16 -43.73 -14.13
CA ILE A 991 -0.85 -42.68 -14.29
C ILE A 991 -1.98 -43.26 -15.17
N PRO A 992 -3.27 -43.05 -14.86
CA PRO A 992 -4.35 -43.39 -15.80
C PRO A 992 -4.16 -42.61 -17.12
N VAL A 993 -3.94 -43.34 -18.22
CA VAL A 993 -3.67 -42.77 -19.54
C VAL A 993 -5.00 -42.40 -20.23
N ARG A 994 -5.07 -41.20 -20.84
CA ARG A 994 -6.21 -40.77 -21.68
C ARG A 994 -6.42 -41.80 -22.80
N PRO A 995 -7.63 -42.37 -22.97
CA PRO A 995 -7.87 -43.36 -24.03
C PRO A 995 -7.67 -42.76 -25.42
N ASP A 996 -6.99 -43.50 -26.32
CA ASP A 996 -6.59 -43.03 -27.66
C ASP A 996 -7.77 -42.59 -28.55
N ASP A 997 -8.98 -43.11 -28.31
CA ASP A 997 -10.22 -42.77 -29.03
C ASP A 997 -10.95 -41.51 -28.49
N THR A 998 -10.37 -40.77 -27.53
CA THR A 998 -11.05 -39.63 -26.87
C THR A 998 -10.89 -38.32 -27.66
N PRO A 999 -11.98 -37.59 -27.99
CA PRO A 999 -11.91 -36.32 -28.73
C PRO A 999 -10.99 -35.26 -28.10
N ASP A 1000 -10.38 -34.42 -28.95
CA ASP A 1000 -9.52 -33.34 -28.49
C ASP A 1000 -10.28 -32.28 -27.70
N GLY A 1001 -9.84 -32.05 -26.46
CA GLY A 1001 -10.46 -31.14 -25.48
C GLY A 1001 -11.16 -31.84 -24.30
N LEU A 1002 -11.23 -33.17 -24.29
CA LEU A 1002 -11.68 -33.96 -23.14
C LEU A 1002 -10.51 -34.72 -22.50
N LEU A 1003 -10.59 -34.94 -21.18
CA LEU A 1003 -9.66 -35.74 -20.40
C LEU A 1003 -8.21 -35.26 -20.47
N THR A 1004 -8.01 -33.93 -20.52
CA THR A 1004 -6.69 -33.29 -20.69
C THR A 1004 -5.92 -33.15 -19.37
N ASP A 1005 -6.60 -32.82 -18.28
CA ASP A 1005 -5.98 -32.54 -16.97
C ASP A 1005 -5.97 -33.76 -16.03
N LEU A 1006 -6.08 -34.96 -16.60
CA LEU A 1006 -6.41 -36.20 -15.87
C LEU A 1006 -5.42 -36.56 -14.75
N ALA A 1007 -4.13 -36.30 -14.95
CA ALA A 1007 -3.11 -36.48 -13.92
C ALA A 1007 -3.22 -35.45 -12.79
N VAL A 1008 -3.57 -34.20 -13.12
CA VAL A 1008 -3.64 -33.07 -12.19
C VAL A 1008 -4.93 -33.10 -11.37
N VAL A 1009 -6.04 -33.55 -11.97
CA VAL A 1009 -7.30 -33.81 -11.26
C VAL A 1009 -7.16 -35.06 -10.37
N ALA A 1010 -6.42 -36.09 -10.78
CA ALA A 1010 -6.09 -37.22 -9.91
C ALA A 1010 -5.19 -36.81 -8.73
N GLU A 1011 -4.21 -35.92 -8.94
CA GLU A 1011 -3.42 -35.32 -7.85
C GLU A 1011 -4.27 -34.49 -6.90
N LEU A 1012 -5.21 -33.69 -7.41
CA LEU A 1012 -6.15 -32.96 -6.56
C LEU A 1012 -7.00 -33.93 -5.73
N LEU A 1013 -7.62 -34.94 -6.35
CA LEU A 1013 -8.45 -35.92 -5.68
C LEU A 1013 -7.70 -36.69 -4.57
N SER A 1014 -6.41 -37.02 -4.77
CA SER A 1014 -5.61 -37.69 -3.72
C SER A 1014 -5.25 -36.78 -2.54
N GLN A 1015 -5.37 -35.45 -2.70
CA GLN A 1015 -5.20 -34.46 -1.64
C GLN A 1015 -6.52 -34.01 -0.99
N LEU A 1016 -7.66 -34.56 -1.41
CA LEU A 1016 -8.97 -34.28 -0.80
C LEU A 1016 -9.26 -35.18 0.40
N ASP A 1017 -9.88 -34.61 1.44
CA ASP A 1017 -10.36 -35.35 2.60
C ASP A 1017 -11.70 -36.06 2.35
N GLU A 1018 -12.14 -36.91 3.28
CA GLU A 1018 -13.40 -37.66 3.18
C GLU A 1018 -14.64 -36.76 2.96
N SER A 1019 -14.63 -35.53 3.45
CA SER A 1019 -15.75 -34.59 3.37
C SER A 1019 -15.75 -33.77 2.07
N GLU A 1020 -14.56 -33.45 1.56
CA GLU A 1020 -14.36 -32.83 0.25
C GLU A 1020 -14.70 -33.83 -0.88
N CYS A 1021 -14.22 -35.07 -0.76
CA CYS A 1021 -14.60 -36.19 -1.62
C CYS A 1021 -16.12 -36.45 -1.58
N LEU A 1022 -16.76 -36.37 -0.40
CA LEU A 1022 -18.21 -36.52 -0.28
C LEU A 1022 -18.96 -35.41 -1.02
N LEU A 1023 -18.53 -34.15 -0.92
CA LEU A 1023 -19.13 -33.02 -1.63
C LEU A 1023 -19.09 -33.21 -3.16
N ILE A 1024 -17.91 -33.56 -3.70
CA ILE A 1024 -17.75 -33.81 -5.15
C ILE A 1024 -18.62 -34.99 -5.60
N ASN A 1025 -18.66 -36.08 -4.82
CA ASN A 1025 -19.51 -37.23 -5.11
C ASN A 1025 -21.02 -36.93 -5.01
N THR A 1026 -21.44 -36.03 -4.11
CA THR A 1026 -22.82 -35.58 -3.99
C THR A 1026 -23.21 -34.70 -5.18
N LEU A 1027 -22.35 -33.76 -5.58
CA LEU A 1027 -22.57 -32.94 -6.78
C LEU A 1027 -22.63 -33.80 -8.04
N SER A 1028 -21.71 -34.76 -8.21
CA SER A 1028 -21.69 -35.73 -9.31
C SER A 1028 -23.04 -36.46 -9.47
N LYS A 1029 -23.63 -36.94 -8.38
CA LYS A 1029 -24.93 -37.65 -8.38
C LYS A 1029 -26.12 -36.77 -8.73
N HIS A 1030 -25.98 -35.46 -8.67
CA HIS A 1030 -27.03 -34.48 -8.99
C HIS A 1030 -26.75 -33.67 -10.26
N GLY A 1031 -25.91 -34.19 -11.16
CA GLY A 1031 -25.62 -33.54 -12.45
C GLY A 1031 -24.68 -32.34 -12.31
N TRP A 1032 -23.86 -32.32 -11.25
CA TRP A 1032 -22.86 -31.29 -10.92
C TRP A 1032 -23.42 -29.92 -10.49
N GLU A 1033 -24.75 -29.81 -10.33
CA GLU A 1033 -25.44 -28.57 -9.94
C GLU A 1033 -26.39 -28.82 -8.77
N MET A 1034 -26.32 -28.01 -7.71
CA MET A 1034 -27.27 -28.10 -6.60
C MET A 1034 -27.51 -26.75 -5.91
N THR A 1035 -28.74 -26.52 -5.43
CA THR A 1035 -29.01 -25.35 -4.58
C THR A 1035 -28.28 -25.45 -3.25
N SER A 1036 -27.88 -24.31 -2.67
CA SER A 1036 -27.35 -24.22 -1.30
C SER A 1036 -28.26 -24.95 -0.30
N SER A 1037 -29.58 -24.83 -0.48
CA SER A 1037 -30.59 -25.51 0.34
C SER A 1037 -30.62 -27.02 0.17
N ALA A 1038 -30.41 -27.55 -1.04
CA ALA A 1038 -30.35 -29.00 -1.29
C ALA A 1038 -29.02 -29.60 -0.83
N LEU A 1039 -27.89 -28.93 -1.09
CA LEU A 1039 -26.58 -29.34 -0.57
C LEU A 1039 -26.56 -29.35 0.95
N GLN A 1040 -27.17 -28.36 1.58
CA GLN A 1040 -27.30 -28.29 3.03
C GLN A 1040 -28.44 -29.17 3.59
N ALA A 1041 -29.18 -29.88 2.73
CA ALA A 1041 -30.12 -30.94 3.12
C ALA A 1041 -29.53 -32.35 2.95
N ILE A 1042 -28.69 -32.59 1.93
CA ILE A 1042 -28.00 -33.87 1.69
C ILE A 1042 -26.71 -33.96 2.52
N MET A 1043 -26.05 -32.83 2.73
CA MET A 1043 -25.01 -32.63 3.74
C MET A 1043 -25.47 -31.54 4.73
N PRO A 1044 -26.37 -31.83 5.71
CA PRO A 1044 -26.75 -30.93 6.83
C PRO A 1044 -25.60 -30.54 7.76
N SER A 1045 -24.41 -30.96 7.36
CA SER A 1045 -23.35 -31.47 8.18
C SER A 1045 -22.02 -31.29 7.44
N CYS A 1046 -21.90 -30.30 6.59
CA CYS A 1046 -20.61 -29.71 6.25
C CYS A 1046 -20.90 -28.22 6.08
N MET A 1047 -19.99 -27.33 6.48
CA MET A 1047 -20.03 -25.98 5.94
C MET A 1047 -19.74 -26.07 4.46
N THR A 1048 -20.79 -26.21 3.65
CA THR A 1048 -20.71 -26.34 2.19
C THR A 1048 -19.83 -25.23 1.62
N GLU A 1049 -20.04 -23.99 2.05
CA GLU A 1049 -19.19 -22.84 1.68
C GLU A 1049 -17.72 -23.01 2.11
N GLU A 1050 -17.43 -23.49 3.32
CA GLU A 1050 -16.05 -23.70 3.80
C GLU A 1050 -15.36 -24.90 3.15
N VAL A 1051 -16.09 -26.00 2.87
CA VAL A 1051 -15.56 -27.16 2.12
C VAL A 1051 -15.36 -26.78 0.65
N VAL A 1052 -16.23 -25.91 0.11
CA VAL A 1052 -16.03 -25.29 -1.21
C VAL A 1052 -14.81 -24.39 -1.20
N ASP A 1053 -14.60 -23.55 -0.18
CA ASP A 1053 -13.40 -22.71 -0.02
C ASP A 1053 -12.13 -23.58 0.12
N GLN A 1054 -12.17 -24.68 0.86
CA GLN A 1054 -11.05 -25.62 1.03
C GLN A 1054 -10.70 -26.36 -0.27
N ILE A 1055 -11.70 -26.91 -0.97
CA ILE A 1055 -11.53 -27.49 -2.32
C ILE A 1055 -11.02 -26.44 -3.29
N ASN A 1056 -11.55 -25.21 -3.24
CA ASN A 1056 -11.11 -24.12 -4.10
C ASN A 1056 -9.70 -23.65 -3.79
N GLU A 1057 -9.25 -23.66 -2.54
CA GLU A 1057 -7.88 -23.32 -2.19
C GLU A 1057 -6.90 -24.38 -2.70
N LYS A 1058 -7.26 -25.67 -2.59
CA LYS A 1058 -6.50 -26.78 -3.17
C LYS A 1058 -6.50 -26.72 -4.70
N ALA A 1059 -7.66 -26.48 -5.32
CA ALA A 1059 -7.80 -26.28 -6.75
C ALA A 1059 -7.01 -25.06 -7.25
N LEU A 1060 -7.02 -23.93 -6.56
CA LEU A 1060 -6.23 -22.75 -6.93
C LEU A 1060 -4.72 -23.01 -6.87
N ARG A 1061 -4.25 -23.90 -5.98
CA ARG A 1061 -2.85 -24.31 -5.91
C ARG A 1061 -2.48 -25.33 -7.00
N ILE A 1062 -3.34 -26.30 -7.26
CA ILE A 1062 -3.07 -27.46 -8.13
C ILE A 1062 -3.56 -27.20 -9.56
N LEU A 1063 -4.86 -26.94 -9.74
CA LEU A 1063 -5.51 -26.61 -11.01
C LEU A 1063 -5.32 -25.14 -11.44
N GLY A 1064 -5.03 -24.20 -10.53
CA GLY A 1064 -4.87 -22.76 -10.84
C GLY A 1064 -6.19 -22.00 -11.02
N SER A 1065 -7.30 -22.64 -10.72
CA SER A 1065 -8.68 -22.18 -10.93
C SER A 1065 -9.56 -22.55 -9.71
N LEU A 1066 -10.79 -22.03 -9.66
CA LEU A 1066 -11.77 -22.46 -8.66
C LEU A 1066 -12.50 -23.69 -9.21
N LEU A 1067 -12.62 -24.77 -8.42
CA LEU A 1067 -13.29 -26.00 -8.86
C LEU A 1067 -14.80 -25.99 -8.57
N ILE A 1068 -15.26 -25.29 -7.53
CA ILE A 1068 -16.69 -25.21 -7.17
C ILE A 1068 -17.06 -23.76 -6.91
N VAL A 1069 -18.10 -23.23 -7.57
CA VAL A 1069 -18.43 -21.81 -7.42
C VAL A 1069 -19.92 -21.54 -7.31
N GLN A 1070 -20.23 -20.55 -6.48
CA GLN A 1070 -21.56 -20.21 -6.00
C GLN A 1070 -22.17 -19.09 -6.84
N GLU A 1071 -23.34 -19.34 -7.45
CA GLU A 1071 -24.14 -18.34 -8.16
C GLU A 1071 -25.60 -18.43 -7.70
N SER A 1072 -26.23 -17.31 -7.36
CA SER A 1072 -27.70 -17.23 -7.13
C SER A 1072 -28.29 -18.32 -6.22
N GLN A 1073 -27.59 -18.68 -5.13
CA GLN A 1073 -27.94 -19.77 -4.20
C GLN A 1073 -27.86 -21.19 -4.79
N LEU A 1074 -27.03 -21.40 -5.82
CA LEU A 1074 -26.59 -22.69 -6.32
C LEU A 1074 -25.07 -22.81 -6.19
N HIS A 1075 -24.57 -23.99 -5.85
CA HIS A 1075 -23.15 -24.34 -6.02
C HIS A 1075 -23.04 -25.28 -7.21
N LEU A 1076 -22.09 -24.99 -8.09
CA LEU A 1076 -21.83 -25.77 -9.29
C LEU A 1076 -20.34 -26.09 -9.36
N ILE A 1077 -20.01 -27.34 -9.73
CA ILE A 1077 -18.63 -27.66 -10.11
C ILE A 1077 -18.35 -27.01 -11.45
N ASP A 1078 -17.17 -26.39 -11.58
CA ASP A 1078 -16.71 -25.82 -12.84
C ASP A 1078 -16.77 -26.90 -13.91
N GLU A 1079 -17.51 -26.60 -14.97
CA GLU A 1079 -17.78 -27.53 -16.05
C GLU A 1079 -16.54 -27.96 -16.80
N ASP A 1080 -15.47 -27.16 -16.72
CA ASP A 1080 -14.19 -27.53 -17.29
C ASP A 1080 -13.75 -28.89 -16.69
N TYR A 1081 -13.70 -29.11 -15.37
CA TYR A 1081 -13.13 -30.35 -14.79
C TYR A 1081 -14.12 -31.53 -14.61
N ARG A 1082 -15.34 -31.46 -15.15
CA ARG A 1082 -16.38 -32.48 -14.89
C ARG A 1082 -16.07 -33.84 -15.53
N ASP A 1083 -15.41 -33.85 -16.69
CA ASP A 1083 -15.10 -35.07 -17.45
C ASP A 1083 -13.94 -35.87 -16.83
N GLU A 1084 -12.85 -35.25 -16.33
CA GLU A 1084 -11.84 -36.01 -15.57
C GLU A 1084 -12.42 -36.55 -14.26
N LEU A 1085 -13.24 -35.76 -13.56
CA LEU A 1085 -13.90 -36.22 -12.33
C LEU A 1085 -14.84 -37.41 -12.59
N GLU A 1086 -15.54 -37.44 -13.73
CA GLU A 1086 -16.39 -38.56 -14.13
C GLU A 1086 -15.58 -39.78 -14.60
N PHE A 1087 -14.48 -39.57 -15.33
CA PHE A 1087 -13.59 -40.64 -15.79
C PHE A 1087 -12.83 -41.30 -14.63
N LEU A 1088 -12.20 -40.53 -13.76
CA LEU A 1088 -11.44 -41.03 -12.59
C LEU A 1088 -12.34 -41.77 -11.58
N ARG A 1089 -13.64 -41.42 -11.53
CA ARG A 1089 -14.65 -42.18 -10.76
C ARG A 1089 -15.02 -43.51 -11.43
N THR A 1090 -14.97 -43.58 -12.76
CA THR A 1090 -15.35 -44.78 -13.54
C THR A 1090 -14.18 -45.76 -13.67
N TYR A 1091 -12.96 -45.24 -13.70
CA TYR A 1091 -11.69 -45.98 -13.72
C TYR A 1091 -10.79 -45.50 -12.57
N PRO A 1092 -11.11 -45.87 -11.30
CA PRO A 1092 -10.23 -45.54 -10.19
C PRO A 1092 -8.86 -46.18 -10.40
N ALA A 1093 -7.80 -45.39 -10.25
CA ALA A 1093 -6.44 -45.90 -10.28
C ALA A 1093 -6.29 -47.00 -9.21
N GLN A 1094 -5.73 -48.16 -9.59
CA GLN A 1094 -5.42 -49.20 -8.62
C GLN A 1094 -4.32 -48.67 -7.69
N GLU A 1095 -4.67 -48.44 -6.43
CA GLU A 1095 -3.71 -48.03 -5.40
C GLU A 1095 -2.65 -49.12 -5.21
N ALA A 1096 -1.43 -48.84 -5.66
CA ALA A 1096 -0.27 -49.71 -5.50
C ALA A 1096 0.88 -48.96 -4.80
N GLN A 1097 0.64 -48.49 -3.56
CA GLN A 1097 1.73 -48.21 -2.63
C GLN A 1097 2.11 -49.50 -1.91
N VAL A 1098 3.01 -50.28 -2.52
CA VAL A 1098 3.68 -51.39 -1.84
C VAL A 1098 4.79 -50.82 -0.96
N HIS A 1099 4.47 -50.53 0.30
CA HIS A 1099 5.49 -50.57 1.34
C HIS A 1099 5.98 -52.01 1.50
N ALA A 1100 7.26 -52.22 1.82
CA ALA A 1100 7.78 -53.55 2.09
C ALA A 1100 7.08 -54.16 3.33
N VAL A 1101 6.15 -55.09 3.11
CA VAL A 1101 5.53 -55.86 4.19
C VAL A 1101 6.47 -57.01 4.56
N TRP A 1102 6.89 -57.03 5.82
CA TRP A 1102 7.78 -58.06 6.34
C TRP A 1102 7.05 -59.39 6.55
N ASN A 1103 7.79 -60.48 6.41
CA ASN A 1103 7.39 -61.74 7.02
C ASN A 1103 8.28 -62.05 8.23
N ALA A 1104 7.69 -62.02 9.43
CA ALA A 1104 8.38 -62.30 10.70
C ALA A 1104 8.28 -63.77 11.14
N ASP A 1105 7.56 -64.61 10.39
CA ASP A 1105 7.37 -66.02 10.72
C ASP A 1105 8.60 -66.85 10.31
N GLY A 1106 9.29 -67.41 11.31
CA GLY A 1106 10.44 -68.29 11.13
C GLY A 1106 11.78 -67.78 11.68
N LEU A 1107 11.85 -66.53 12.15
CA LEU A 1107 13.08 -65.91 12.65
C LEU A 1107 13.21 -65.91 14.19
N ASP A 1108 14.44 -65.81 14.67
CA ASP A 1108 14.77 -65.72 16.10
C ASP A 1108 14.21 -64.45 16.76
N ALA A 1109 14.08 -64.49 18.09
CA ALA A 1109 13.39 -63.44 18.86
C ALA A 1109 14.04 -62.05 18.73
N GLU A 1110 15.38 -62.02 18.70
CA GLU A 1110 16.20 -60.80 18.59
C GLU A 1110 15.93 -60.05 17.28
N TRP A 1111 15.83 -60.77 16.17
CA TRP A 1111 15.48 -60.19 14.87
C TRP A 1111 14.06 -59.62 14.85
N ARG A 1112 13.09 -60.28 15.50
CA ARG A 1112 11.72 -59.74 15.59
C ARG A 1112 11.62 -58.48 16.45
N GLU A 1113 12.51 -58.31 17.43
CA GLU A 1113 12.59 -57.08 18.22
C GLU A 1113 13.23 -55.93 17.42
N LEU A 1114 14.28 -56.21 16.65
CA LEU A 1114 14.82 -55.27 15.66
C LEU A 1114 13.73 -54.79 14.69
N CYS A 1115 12.88 -55.69 14.21
CA CYS A 1115 11.78 -55.36 13.29
C CYS A 1115 10.81 -54.33 13.85
N GLN A 1116 10.53 -54.37 15.15
CA GLN A 1116 9.57 -53.47 15.81
C GLN A 1116 10.16 -52.10 16.16
N LYS A 1117 11.50 -51.97 16.18
CA LYS A 1117 12.20 -50.70 16.41
C LYS A 1117 12.41 -49.87 15.15
N LEU A 1118 12.51 -50.50 13.98
CA LEU A 1118 12.83 -49.83 12.71
C LEU A 1118 11.58 -49.18 12.06
N SER A 1119 11.76 -47.95 11.58
CA SER A 1119 10.73 -47.17 10.88
C SER A 1119 10.59 -47.55 9.40
N PRO A 1120 9.44 -47.34 8.73
CA PRO A 1120 9.24 -47.68 7.31
C PRO A 1120 10.36 -47.23 6.36
N CYS A 1121 10.87 -46.00 6.54
CA CYS A 1121 11.99 -45.49 5.75
C CYS A 1121 13.29 -46.31 5.91
N GLN A 1122 13.61 -46.77 7.12
CA GLN A 1122 14.81 -47.58 7.39
C GLN A 1122 14.73 -48.97 6.74
N LEU A 1123 13.51 -49.42 6.44
CA LEU A 1123 13.21 -50.75 5.93
C LEU A 1123 13.20 -50.77 4.41
N ASP A 1124 12.60 -49.74 3.81
CA ASP A 1124 12.79 -49.44 2.40
C ASP A 1124 14.28 -49.21 2.09
N THR A 1125 15.05 -48.62 3.02
CA THR A 1125 16.52 -48.48 2.92
C THR A 1125 17.24 -49.84 2.95
N LEU A 1126 17.00 -50.69 3.95
CA LEU A 1126 17.59 -52.04 4.03
C LEU A 1126 17.22 -52.90 2.82
N TYR A 1127 15.97 -52.85 2.37
CA TYR A 1127 15.47 -53.56 1.20
C TYR A 1127 16.15 -53.10 -0.10
N ALA A 1128 16.32 -51.79 -0.29
CA ALA A 1128 17.05 -51.22 -1.41
C ALA A 1128 18.53 -51.67 -1.41
N MET A 1129 19.18 -51.71 -0.24
CA MET A 1129 20.56 -52.18 -0.12
C MET A 1129 20.72 -53.67 -0.48
N VAL A 1130 19.81 -54.55 -0.04
CA VAL A 1130 19.83 -55.98 -0.43
C VAL A 1130 19.62 -56.17 -1.93
N ARG A 1131 18.86 -55.29 -2.58
CA ARG A 1131 18.67 -55.30 -4.05
C ARG A 1131 19.82 -54.65 -4.83
N GLY A 1132 20.85 -54.14 -4.16
CA GLY A 1132 22.00 -53.51 -4.82
C GLY A 1132 21.68 -52.14 -5.42
N ALA A 1133 20.74 -51.40 -4.82
CA ALA A 1133 20.36 -50.07 -5.27
C ALA A 1133 21.52 -49.07 -5.20
N SER A 1134 21.47 -48.03 -6.03
CA SER A 1134 22.50 -47.00 -6.08
C SER A 1134 22.39 -46.04 -4.89
N ARG A 1135 23.48 -45.30 -4.60
CA ARG A 1135 23.44 -44.25 -3.56
C ARG A 1135 22.41 -43.16 -3.85
N GLN A 1136 22.00 -42.95 -5.11
CA GLN A 1136 20.93 -42.01 -5.47
C GLN A 1136 19.54 -42.54 -5.09
N ASP A 1137 19.32 -43.85 -5.11
CA ASP A 1137 18.06 -44.45 -4.68
C ASP A 1137 17.90 -44.32 -3.16
N LEU A 1138 18.97 -44.60 -2.41
CA LEU A 1138 19.02 -44.39 -0.95
C LEU A 1138 18.84 -42.91 -0.59
N GLN A 1139 19.43 -41.99 -1.37
CA GLN A 1139 19.21 -40.54 -1.24
C GLN A 1139 17.72 -40.20 -1.41
N SER A 1140 17.05 -40.76 -2.41
CA SER A 1140 15.61 -40.51 -2.65
C SER A 1140 14.70 -41.04 -1.55
N ILE A 1141 15.09 -42.13 -0.87
CA ILE A 1141 14.37 -42.70 0.27
C ILE A 1141 14.55 -41.80 1.51
N ALA A 1142 15.77 -41.37 1.78
CA ALA A 1142 16.08 -40.45 2.88
C ALA A 1142 15.42 -39.07 2.70
N GLU A 1143 15.44 -38.50 1.50
CA GLU A 1143 14.80 -37.21 1.18
C GLU A 1143 13.27 -37.25 1.36
N LYS A 1144 12.61 -38.38 1.04
CA LYS A 1144 11.18 -38.59 1.32
C LYS A 1144 10.83 -38.62 2.81
N ALA A 1145 11.81 -38.89 3.68
CA ALA A 1145 11.68 -38.86 5.13
C ALA A 1145 12.34 -37.62 5.77
N GLU A 1146 12.60 -36.57 4.98
CA GLU A 1146 13.22 -35.30 5.40
C GLU A 1146 14.58 -35.46 6.12
N THR A 1147 15.35 -36.50 5.77
CA THR A 1147 16.62 -36.85 6.43
C THR A 1147 17.75 -37.09 5.40
N MET A 1148 18.97 -37.30 5.88
CA MET A 1148 20.13 -37.68 5.07
C MET A 1148 20.39 -39.19 5.15
N VAL A 1149 21.11 -39.74 4.18
CA VAL A 1149 21.36 -41.20 4.09
C VAL A 1149 22.16 -41.70 5.28
N GLU A 1150 23.24 -41.00 5.65
CA GLU A 1150 24.16 -41.44 6.70
C GLU A 1150 23.47 -41.58 8.08
N PRO A 1151 22.68 -40.61 8.59
CA PRO A 1151 21.86 -40.78 9.80
C PRO A 1151 20.87 -41.96 9.77
N VAL A 1152 20.34 -42.32 8.60
CA VAL A 1152 19.41 -43.47 8.47
C VAL A 1152 20.19 -44.78 8.64
N LEU A 1153 21.36 -44.90 8.01
CA LEU A 1153 22.25 -46.05 8.15
C LEU A 1153 22.79 -46.19 9.58
N ASP A 1154 23.21 -45.07 10.19
CA ASP A 1154 23.69 -45.04 11.57
C ASP A 1154 22.58 -45.50 12.54
N SER A 1155 21.34 -45.02 12.37
CA SER A 1155 20.22 -45.42 13.22
C SER A 1155 19.76 -46.88 13.02
N ILE A 1156 19.95 -47.45 11.82
CA ILE A 1156 19.77 -48.90 11.58
C ILE A 1156 20.83 -49.70 12.37
N ASN A 1157 22.08 -49.26 12.32
CA ASN A 1157 23.18 -49.87 13.08
C ASN A 1157 23.01 -49.74 14.60
N GLU A 1158 22.56 -48.59 15.10
CA GLU A 1158 22.22 -48.43 16.53
C GLU A 1158 21.12 -49.40 16.97
N ALA A 1159 20.03 -49.52 16.18
CA ALA A 1159 18.96 -50.46 16.49
C ALA A 1159 19.43 -51.93 16.46
N ALA A 1160 20.34 -52.28 15.55
CA ALA A 1160 20.93 -53.61 15.45
C ALA A 1160 21.86 -53.93 16.65
N ILE A 1161 22.73 -53.00 17.04
CA ILE A 1161 23.58 -53.14 18.24
C ILE A 1161 22.72 -53.34 19.49
N GLU A 1162 21.57 -52.65 19.61
CA GLU A 1162 20.66 -52.82 20.74
C GLU A 1162 19.89 -54.16 20.78
N THR A 1163 19.85 -54.93 19.70
CA THR A 1163 18.94 -56.10 19.57
C THR A 1163 19.65 -57.38 19.13
N VAL A 1164 20.35 -57.33 18.00
CA VAL A 1164 21.18 -58.42 17.45
C VAL A 1164 22.59 -58.41 18.07
N GLY A 1165 23.01 -57.28 18.64
CA GLY A 1165 24.29 -57.14 19.35
C GLY A 1165 25.49 -56.83 18.46
N ASP A 1166 25.26 -56.56 17.17
CA ASP A 1166 26.31 -56.33 16.17
C ASP A 1166 25.88 -55.28 15.14
N LEU A 1167 26.84 -54.81 14.33
CA LEU A 1167 26.60 -53.93 13.18
C LEU A 1167 26.01 -54.72 12.01
N LEU A 1168 25.11 -54.11 11.23
CA LEU A 1168 24.58 -54.71 9.99
C LEU A 1168 25.19 -54.10 8.73
N ILE A 1169 25.63 -52.84 8.82
CA ILE A 1169 26.04 -52.03 7.68
C ILE A 1169 27.43 -51.44 7.93
N GLU A 1170 28.38 -51.70 7.04
CA GLU A 1170 29.72 -51.11 7.04
C GLU A 1170 30.06 -50.58 5.63
N ASP A 1171 30.75 -49.44 5.54
CA ASP A 1171 31.11 -48.73 4.29
C ASP A 1171 29.96 -48.52 3.26
N GLY A 1172 28.70 -48.55 3.74
CA GLY A 1172 27.50 -48.38 2.90
C GLY A 1172 27.02 -49.67 2.22
N ALA A 1173 27.46 -50.85 2.68
CA ALA A 1173 26.95 -52.16 2.28
C ALA A 1173 26.49 -52.97 3.50
N VAL A 1174 25.56 -53.90 3.31
CA VAL A 1174 25.20 -54.89 4.35
C VAL A 1174 26.33 -55.92 4.44
N LEU A 1175 26.80 -56.22 5.66
CA LEU A 1175 27.88 -57.19 5.89
C LEU A 1175 27.52 -58.59 5.37
N GLU A 1176 28.48 -59.30 4.77
CA GLU A 1176 28.24 -60.57 4.07
C GLU A 1176 27.59 -61.65 4.96
N GLU A 1177 27.92 -61.66 6.26
CA GLU A 1177 27.36 -62.62 7.23
C GLU A 1177 25.89 -62.34 7.59
N TYR A 1178 25.45 -61.08 7.47
CA TYR A 1178 24.07 -60.66 7.70
C TYR A 1178 23.25 -60.50 6.42
N PHE A 1179 23.89 -60.53 5.24
CA PHE A 1179 23.22 -60.39 3.95
C PHE A 1179 22.12 -61.44 3.70
N GLU A 1180 22.39 -62.72 3.95
CA GLU A 1180 21.39 -63.79 3.79
C GLU A 1180 20.24 -63.73 4.82
N PRO A 1181 20.47 -63.51 6.12
CA PRO A 1181 19.42 -63.18 7.09
C PRO A 1181 18.54 -62.01 6.65
N VAL A 1182 19.14 -60.87 6.26
CA VAL A 1182 18.39 -59.68 5.86
C VAL A 1182 17.62 -59.91 4.55
N LYS A 1183 18.17 -60.69 3.62
CA LYS A 1183 17.49 -61.07 2.36
C LYS A 1183 16.27 -61.97 2.58
N ARG A 1184 16.30 -62.88 3.57
CA ARG A 1184 15.15 -63.72 3.94
C ARG A 1184 13.98 -62.92 4.54
N LEU A 1185 14.22 -61.74 5.11
CA LEU A 1185 13.14 -60.85 5.59
C LEU A 1185 12.20 -60.38 4.47
N PHE A 1186 12.66 -60.42 3.20
CA PHE A 1186 11.99 -59.79 2.07
C PHE A 1186 11.71 -60.73 0.88
N SER A 1187 11.97 -62.03 1.02
CA SER A 1187 11.59 -63.03 0.02
C SER A 1187 10.15 -63.49 0.24
N VAL A 1188 9.27 -63.17 -0.70
CA VAL A 1188 7.98 -63.87 -0.87
C VAL A 1188 8.29 -65.20 -1.57
N GLU A 1189 7.82 -66.32 -1.02
CA GLU A 1189 7.83 -67.60 -1.74
C GLU A 1189 6.70 -67.59 -2.80
N ASP A 1190 7.04 -67.90 -4.05
CA ASP A 1190 6.05 -68.12 -5.11
C ASP A 1190 5.37 -69.49 -4.93
N GLU A 1191 4.08 -69.50 -4.53
CA GLU A 1191 3.11 -70.59 -4.78
C GLU A 1191 1.76 -70.02 -5.28
#